data_AF-A0A0A1FFZ9-F1
#
_entry.id   AF-A0A0A1FFZ9-F1
#
_cell.length_a   1.000
_cell.length_b   1.000
_cell.length_c   1.000
_cell.angle_alpha   90.00
_cell.angle_beta   90.00
_cell.angle_gamma   90.00
#
_symmetry.space_group_name_H-M   'P 1'
#
loop_
_entity.id
_entity.type
_entity.pdbx_description
1 polymer ?
#
loop_
_entity_poly.entity_id
_entity_poly.type
_entity_poly.pdbx_seq_one_letter_code
_entity_poly.pdbx_strand_id
1 'polypeptide(L)'
;MANLPRPSWLPRAIRWTGITVAVLLVLALISWLAVPPVAKHLVEQQVEAQIGRKATVSKIAFNPFTLTLTVSDFTLYEQDKTTPAFSASTLLVNASSASLFRLAPVLNEAQLINPKLHIVRTSADGIGRYNFSDVIDRILAMPKSDKPALFSVSNIQLENGAIKFDDKVTNKLVDIEALNIGLPYVSNFPSKVDTFVQPHVSAKINGTPFDLKGRTKPFAGSQETALAIDIDQLDVASYVAFSPVALPLAIQSAKLSTKLDLTFVRNKDKPEVLLSGWLQLANLALADKNAAPLLKAQTINAQINKLNVLTGAAALDQIEIQQPEVWVNLNANGSLNWAALSTPAAKQEIVKDAPKKAPAAAPQMTLAKFSIKDGTVNWLDAANASPALNLQVKNVALDASHLSMAADAKPATVTLSTGTETDQHIQFIGQITPAKAIVAGKASINALSLAPYQPYVNRSLAAVVSGQLSLNTLLAIDGSRIQLHQLGIDVDDLKVAAKNSAGGSIAAKKISLENASVDTEAHTFNASALRLAGIQGDVRRDAQGKLNLQQFLAPAGASAKAAPSTAAKKSGPEWVASVNQFAVSDSSVAYLDNAVKPAVKLRADGFNLTAENVSSKLDKPIKVALRTQLNKSGKLSVDGNVAAQMKSVALDIDAQNLPVPALQPYFTDFLNVTLSSGLASTKGKLSLVLPSGRQEMVTGYNGMLRLANFRVLDKETSADFLKWKMLDVSGINANIGGPRQNVTLAKIALDDFYARIILSDKAKLNLQDIVVSKNTPPGTPTPSLTSTQAGDSSGPAPEKVSKATSEGTTTVAPIVAPPPKDNAPVIKIGQVVIKGGNINYTDNFVKPNYTANMTGMNGTVGAIASDKPAPAPIDINGKIDNDAPVAISGSLNPLFKPMFLDIKASANGVELPRLTPYAAKYAGYAIEKGKLSMDVSYHIENDKLVAANNVRIDQLTFGDKIDSPTATKLPVLLAVALLKDRNGQININLPISGTLSDPEFSIGGIIVRIFVNLIVKAVTSPFALISSAFGGAGGDELGYAEFAPGSATLSAATQSKLDTIAKALDDRPALKLDLIGRVDPKTDTDGVRQQVLNRQLKQLKLKDSVNQSDQAESDDVTLTDADKDKYMGKVYSASKFDKPRNAIGFAKSLPTAEMEKLIVANTPITEDALSALATRRAEAVRKYLETKGKIPLERIFLIAPKLTADGIKDKGAPNRVDFALK
;
A
#
# COMPACT_ATOMS: atom_id res chain seq x y z
N MET A 1 89.53 105.20 -46.41
CA MET A 1 88.15 104.71 -46.64
C MET A 1 88.25 103.46 -47.52
N ALA A 2 87.79 102.25 -47.18
CA ALA A 2 87.18 101.72 -45.97
C ALA A 2 87.64 100.26 -45.81
N ASN A 3 88.05 99.91 -44.59
CA ASN A 3 88.48 98.57 -44.19
C ASN A 3 87.27 97.65 -44.07
N LEU A 4 87.42 96.39 -44.49
CA LEU A 4 87.01 95.20 -43.72
C LEU A 4 87.86 94.00 -44.21
N PRO A 5 88.67 93.35 -43.35
CA PRO A 5 89.61 92.32 -43.77
C PRO A 5 88.91 90.96 -44.03
N ARG A 6 89.17 90.37 -45.20
CA ARG A 6 88.85 88.96 -45.51
C ARG A 6 89.76 88.05 -44.68
N PRO A 7 89.25 87.03 -43.99
CA PRO A 7 90.07 86.25 -43.08
C PRO A 7 90.99 85.27 -43.84
N SER A 8 92.27 85.24 -43.47
CA SER A 8 93.40 84.61 -44.18
C SER A 8 93.50 83.07 -44.05
N TRP A 9 92.46 82.39 -43.58
CA TRP A 9 92.43 80.93 -43.43
C TRP A 9 91.71 80.18 -44.58
N LEU A 10 91.03 80.91 -45.48
CA LEU A 10 90.24 80.34 -46.58
C LEU A 10 91.01 79.45 -47.59
N PRO A 11 92.25 79.76 -48.06
CA PRO A 11 92.89 78.97 -49.12
C PRO A 11 93.54 77.66 -48.63
N ARG A 12 93.86 77.54 -47.32
CA ARG A 12 94.35 76.27 -46.74
C ARG A 12 93.19 75.31 -46.49
N ALA A 13 92.05 75.80 -46.00
CA ALA A 13 90.86 74.98 -45.87
C ALA A 13 90.45 74.39 -47.23
N ILE A 14 90.34 75.20 -48.29
CA ILE A 14 89.91 74.76 -49.64
C ILE A 14 90.85 73.68 -50.24
N ARG A 15 92.17 73.79 -50.06
CA ARG A 15 93.13 72.78 -50.56
C ARG A 15 93.02 71.44 -49.83
N TRP A 16 92.93 71.47 -48.50
CA TRP A 16 92.77 70.24 -47.71
C TRP A 16 91.38 69.61 -47.94
N THR A 17 90.32 70.42 -48.13
CA THR A 17 89.01 69.92 -48.55
C THR A 17 89.07 69.27 -49.93
N GLY A 18 89.76 69.88 -50.91
CA GLY A 18 89.91 69.31 -52.27
C GLY A 18 90.67 67.98 -52.30
N ILE A 19 91.77 67.85 -51.54
CA ILE A 19 92.51 66.59 -51.42
C ILE A 19 91.66 65.53 -50.69
N THR A 20 90.95 65.91 -49.63
CA THR A 20 90.06 64.98 -48.90
C THR A 20 88.94 64.46 -49.79
N VAL A 21 88.32 65.33 -50.61
CA VAL A 21 87.29 64.93 -51.59
C VAL A 21 87.87 64.01 -52.66
N ALA A 22 89.07 64.29 -53.19
CA ALA A 22 89.72 63.42 -54.18
C ALA A 22 90.05 62.03 -53.60
N VAL A 23 90.58 61.97 -52.38
CA VAL A 23 90.85 60.69 -51.68
C VAL A 23 89.55 59.92 -51.43
N LEU A 24 88.48 60.59 -50.98
CA LEU A 24 87.18 59.96 -50.79
C LEU A 24 86.58 59.44 -52.11
N LEU A 25 86.75 60.15 -53.22
CA LEU A 25 86.30 59.70 -54.55
C LEU A 25 87.10 58.48 -55.04
N VAL A 26 88.42 58.44 -54.82
CA VAL A 26 89.25 57.27 -55.14
C VAL A 26 88.86 56.07 -54.26
N LEU A 27 88.66 56.27 -52.96
CA LEU A 27 88.19 55.21 -52.05
C LEU A 27 86.78 54.71 -52.41
N ALA A 28 85.88 55.62 -52.83
CA ALA A 28 84.57 55.24 -53.35
C ALA A 28 84.70 54.40 -54.63
N LEU A 29 85.55 54.80 -55.59
CA LEU A 29 85.77 54.02 -56.82
C LEU A 29 86.37 52.63 -56.53
N ILE A 30 87.37 52.55 -55.64
CA ILE A 30 87.97 51.27 -55.22
C ILE A 30 86.92 50.39 -54.56
N SER A 31 86.12 50.91 -53.62
CA SER A 31 85.09 50.12 -52.94
C SER A 31 83.98 49.69 -53.91
N TRP A 32 83.59 50.51 -54.89
CA TRP A 32 82.62 50.13 -55.91
C TRP A 32 83.10 48.95 -56.78
N LEU A 33 84.38 48.92 -57.16
CA LEU A 33 84.95 47.85 -58.00
C LEU A 33 85.37 46.60 -57.20
N ALA A 34 85.94 46.77 -56.01
CA ALA A 34 86.54 45.68 -55.23
C ALA A 34 85.52 44.96 -54.33
N VAL A 35 84.56 45.68 -53.73
CA VAL A 35 83.60 45.06 -52.79
C VAL A 35 82.76 43.97 -53.46
N PRO A 36 82.16 44.15 -54.66
CA PRO A 36 81.30 43.12 -55.25
C PRO A 36 81.96 41.74 -55.49
N PRO A 37 83.11 41.62 -56.18
CA PRO A 37 83.75 40.32 -56.40
C PRO A 37 84.32 39.70 -55.13
N VAL A 38 84.90 40.52 -54.24
CA VAL A 38 85.46 40.05 -52.96
C VAL A 38 84.35 39.55 -52.04
N ALA A 39 83.26 40.30 -51.90
CA ALA A 39 82.10 39.89 -51.11
C ALA A 39 81.49 38.58 -51.64
N LYS A 40 81.39 38.41 -52.97
CA LYS A 40 80.84 37.17 -53.55
C LYS A 40 81.70 35.96 -53.18
N HIS A 41 83.01 36.04 -53.38
CA HIS A 41 83.93 34.95 -53.06
C HIS A 41 83.94 34.66 -51.55
N LEU A 42 83.98 35.70 -50.71
CA LEU A 42 83.95 35.55 -49.26
C LEU A 42 82.65 34.93 -48.77
N VAL A 43 81.49 35.33 -49.27
CA VAL A 43 80.21 34.76 -48.86
C VAL A 43 80.15 33.27 -49.21
N GLU A 44 80.47 32.89 -50.44
CA GLU A 44 80.42 31.48 -50.85
C GLU A 44 81.41 30.60 -50.06
N GLN A 45 82.65 31.10 -49.85
CA GLN A 45 83.69 30.37 -49.14
C GLN A 45 83.46 30.31 -47.62
N GLN A 46 83.14 31.44 -46.98
CA GLN A 46 82.98 31.53 -45.52
C GLN A 46 81.71 30.85 -45.05
N VAL A 47 80.63 30.88 -45.84
CA VAL A 47 79.40 30.16 -45.48
C VAL A 47 79.67 28.65 -45.47
N GLU A 48 80.35 28.10 -46.48
CA GLU A 48 80.70 26.67 -46.47
C GLU A 48 81.69 26.33 -45.35
N ALA A 49 82.69 27.17 -45.10
CA ALA A 49 83.68 26.95 -44.05
C ALA A 49 83.10 27.02 -42.62
N GLN A 50 82.22 27.99 -42.34
CA GLN A 50 81.72 28.23 -40.98
C GLN A 50 80.48 27.40 -40.64
N ILE A 51 79.55 27.21 -41.59
CA ILE A 51 78.29 26.49 -41.33
C ILE A 51 78.17 25.16 -42.07
N GLY A 52 79.14 24.79 -42.92
CA GLY A 52 79.21 23.47 -43.56
C GLY A 52 78.27 23.25 -44.73
N ARG A 53 77.65 24.32 -45.25
CA ARG A 53 76.66 24.25 -46.32
C ARG A 53 77.14 25.03 -47.54
N LYS A 54 76.89 24.47 -48.72
CA LYS A 54 77.16 25.15 -49.99
C LYS A 54 76.20 26.35 -50.10
N ALA A 55 76.74 27.52 -50.45
CA ALA A 55 75.97 28.69 -50.82
C ALA A 55 76.39 29.19 -52.20
N THR A 56 75.45 29.74 -52.95
CA THR A 56 75.71 30.36 -54.27
C THR A 56 75.05 31.71 -54.34
N VAL A 57 75.73 32.66 -54.97
CA VAL A 57 75.22 34.02 -55.20
C VAL A 57 75.36 34.39 -56.66
N SER A 58 74.28 34.79 -57.33
CA SER A 58 74.37 35.23 -58.73
C SER A 58 75.17 36.53 -58.85
N LYS A 59 74.69 37.60 -58.20
CA LYS A 59 75.26 38.95 -58.33
C LYS A 59 75.29 39.67 -56.97
N ILE A 60 76.38 40.41 -56.72
CA ILE A 60 76.46 41.39 -55.63
C ILE A 60 76.72 42.76 -56.27
N ALA A 61 76.10 43.81 -55.76
CA ALA A 61 76.35 45.20 -56.14
C ALA A 61 76.54 46.05 -54.87
N PHE A 62 77.48 46.98 -54.89
CA PHE A 62 77.72 47.90 -53.78
C PHE A 62 77.82 49.34 -54.30
N ASN A 63 77.04 50.25 -53.72
CA ASN A 63 77.12 51.68 -53.99
C ASN A 63 77.80 52.38 -52.79
N PRO A 64 79.01 52.93 -52.96
CA PRO A 64 79.77 53.54 -51.87
C PRO A 64 79.24 54.92 -51.42
N PHE A 65 78.48 55.62 -52.27
CA PHE A 65 77.94 56.95 -51.94
C PHE A 65 76.67 56.84 -51.08
N THR A 66 75.85 55.82 -51.36
CA THR A 66 74.63 55.52 -50.59
C THR A 66 74.86 54.42 -49.55
N LEU A 67 76.07 53.83 -49.51
CA LEU A 67 76.45 52.69 -48.68
C LEU A 67 75.45 51.52 -48.77
N THR A 68 74.95 51.25 -49.98
CA THR A 68 73.94 50.22 -50.25
C THR A 68 74.59 48.96 -50.83
N LEU A 69 74.32 47.82 -50.23
CA LEU A 69 74.70 46.49 -50.70
C LEU A 69 73.45 45.75 -51.19
N THR A 70 73.48 45.24 -52.42
CA THR A 70 72.40 44.42 -53.00
C THR A 70 72.96 43.06 -53.43
N VAL A 71 72.35 41.98 -52.95
CA VAL A 71 72.68 40.60 -53.26
C VAL A 71 71.50 40.00 -54.00
N SER A 72 71.71 39.47 -55.21
CA SER A 72 70.67 38.87 -56.05
C SER A 72 70.84 37.37 -56.18
N ASP A 73 69.71 36.65 -56.10
CA ASP A 73 69.56 35.20 -56.21
C ASP A 73 70.55 34.43 -55.31
N PHE A 74 70.43 34.65 -54.01
CA PHE A 74 71.14 33.88 -53.01
C PHE A 74 70.46 32.53 -52.81
N THR A 75 71.22 31.44 -52.80
CA THR A 75 70.72 30.10 -52.45
C THR A 75 71.69 29.40 -51.51
N LEU A 76 71.17 28.90 -50.39
CA LEU A 76 71.83 28.02 -49.44
C LEU A 76 71.24 26.62 -49.62
N TYR A 77 72.11 25.63 -49.83
CA TYR A 77 71.70 24.25 -50.05
C TYR A 77 71.64 23.45 -48.74
N GLU A 78 70.92 22.34 -48.77
CA GLU A 78 70.95 21.31 -47.74
C GLU A 78 72.32 20.62 -47.69
N GLN A 79 72.50 19.70 -46.73
CA GLN A 79 73.73 18.92 -46.58
C GLN A 79 74.06 18.09 -47.84
N ASP A 80 73.06 17.75 -48.65
CA ASP A 80 73.19 17.07 -49.94
C ASP A 80 73.78 17.96 -51.07
N LYS A 81 73.98 19.26 -50.80
CA LYS A 81 74.50 20.29 -51.72
C LYS A 81 73.70 20.48 -53.02
N THR A 82 72.49 19.92 -53.12
CA THR A 82 71.65 19.92 -54.33
C THR A 82 70.25 20.45 -54.06
N THR A 83 69.66 20.13 -52.91
CA THR A 83 68.34 20.62 -52.50
C THR A 83 68.49 22.02 -51.91
N PRO A 84 67.71 23.03 -52.35
CA PRO A 84 67.71 24.35 -51.72
C PRO A 84 67.09 24.27 -50.31
N ALA A 85 67.85 24.65 -49.29
CA ALA A 85 67.36 24.80 -47.91
C ALA A 85 66.73 26.19 -47.72
N PHE A 86 67.39 27.22 -48.26
CA PHE A 86 66.94 28.60 -48.24
C PHE A 86 67.33 29.28 -49.56
N SER A 87 66.46 30.10 -50.12
CA SER A 87 66.79 30.95 -51.28
C SER A 87 66.11 32.31 -51.17
N ALA A 88 66.67 33.35 -51.78
CA ALA A 88 66.05 34.66 -51.85
C ALA A 88 66.44 35.37 -53.15
N SER A 89 65.47 36.02 -53.80
CA SER A 89 65.72 36.75 -55.05
C SER A 89 66.56 38.00 -54.82
N THR A 90 66.34 38.72 -53.73
CA THR A 90 67.11 39.94 -53.43
C THR A 90 67.25 40.15 -51.92
N LEU A 91 68.46 40.46 -51.48
CA LEU A 91 68.76 41.02 -50.16
C LEU A 91 69.39 42.40 -50.36
N LEU A 92 68.76 43.44 -49.81
CA LEU A 92 69.24 44.81 -49.85
C LEU A 92 69.57 45.27 -48.44
N VAL A 93 70.75 45.86 -48.23
CA VAL A 93 71.18 46.43 -46.96
C VAL A 93 71.72 47.84 -47.21
N ASN A 94 71.12 48.85 -46.58
CA ASN A 94 71.57 50.24 -46.63
C ASN A 94 72.22 50.63 -45.31
N ALA A 95 73.54 50.85 -45.29
CA ALA A 95 74.25 51.28 -44.11
C ALA A 95 74.25 52.81 -43.96
N SER A 96 74.13 53.31 -42.75
CA SER A 96 74.27 54.73 -42.43
C SER A 96 75.73 55.08 -42.18
N SER A 97 76.17 56.25 -42.66
CA SER A 97 77.49 56.81 -42.32
C SER A 97 77.65 57.03 -40.80
N ALA A 98 76.55 57.13 -40.06
CA ALA A 98 76.54 57.14 -38.59
C ALA A 98 77.22 55.91 -37.96
N SER A 99 77.27 54.77 -38.68
CA SER A 99 77.95 53.55 -38.22
C SER A 99 79.43 53.76 -37.91
N LEU A 100 80.10 54.60 -38.73
CA LEU A 100 81.53 54.91 -38.58
C LEU A 100 81.80 55.78 -37.34
N PHE A 101 80.89 56.70 -37.02
CA PHE A 101 81.01 57.59 -35.86
C PHE A 101 80.58 56.93 -34.55
N ARG A 102 79.61 56.01 -34.61
CA ARG A 102 79.10 55.30 -33.43
C ARG A 102 79.85 54.01 -33.10
N LEU A 103 80.80 53.60 -33.96
CA LEU A 103 81.53 52.32 -33.86
C LEU A 103 80.58 51.12 -33.67
N ALA A 104 79.43 51.18 -34.32
CA ALA A 104 78.32 50.26 -34.14
C ALA A 104 77.53 50.18 -35.46
N PRO A 105 76.99 49.02 -35.85
CA PRO A 105 76.18 48.91 -37.06
C PRO A 105 74.91 49.76 -36.96
N VAL A 106 74.78 50.76 -37.84
CA VAL A 106 73.58 51.58 -38.02
C VAL A 106 73.10 51.42 -39.46
N LEU A 107 71.98 50.74 -39.66
CA LEU A 107 71.39 50.51 -40.98
C LEU A 107 70.12 51.37 -41.14
N ASN A 108 69.96 52.00 -42.31
CA ASN A 108 68.73 52.71 -42.66
C ASN A 108 67.67 51.77 -43.24
N GLU A 109 68.07 50.64 -43.84
CA GLU A 109 67.18 49.69 -44.49
C GLU A 109 67.79 48.29 -44.56
N ALA A 110 66.96 47.26 -44.39
CA ALA A 110 67.31 45.87 -44.63
C ALA A 110 66.10 45.12 -45.21
N GLN A 111 66.14 44.79 -46.50
CA GLN A 111 65.01 44.20 -47.22
C GLN A 111 65.35 42.84 -47.81
N LEU A 112 64.47 41.86 -47.67
CA LEU A 112 64.60 40.49 -48.19
C LEU A 112 63.36 40.13 -49.04
N ILE A 113 63.56 39.92 -50.34
CA ILE A 113 62.46 39.74 -51.32
C ILE A 113 62.42 38.30 -51.83
N ASN A 114 61.21 37.74 -51.88
CA ASN A 114 60.91 36.36 -52.27
C ASN A 114 61.75 35.27 -51.57
N PRO A 115 61.94 35.32 -50.23
CA PRO A 115 62.66 34.25 -49.56
C PRO A 115 61.83 32.96 -49.53
N LYS A 116 62.45 31.84 -49.90
CA LYS A 116 61.86 30.50 -49.79
C LYS A 116 62.68 29.68 -48.81
N LEU A 117 62.02 29.14 -47.78
CA LEU A 117 62.63 28.32 -46.75
C LEU A 117 61.97 26.94 -46.71
N HIS A 118 62.78 25.89 -46.67
CA HIS A 118 62.32 24.52 -46.47
C HIS A 118 62.73 24.04 -45.08
N ILE A 119 61.75 23.66 -44.27
CA ILE A 119 61.96 23.16 -42.92
C ILE A 119 61.45 21.72 -42.86
N VAL A 120 62.29 20.80 -42.42
CA VAL A 120 61.90 19.39 -42.20
C VAL A 120 62.13 19.05 -40.75
N ARG A 121 61.10 18.61 -40.04
CA ARG A 121 61.25 18.05 -38.67
C ARG A 121 61.55 16.57 -38.78
N THR A 122 62.66 16.13 -38.19
CA THR A 122 63.19 14.77 -38.35
C THR A 122 63.02 13.88 -37.11
N SER A 123 62.84 14.45 -35.91
CA SER A 123 62.60 13.69 -34.67
C SER A 123 61.73 14.46 -33.67
N ALA A 124 61.05 13.71 -32.80
CA ALA A 124 60.29 14.21 -31.66
C ALA A 124 61.13 14.33 -30.37
N ASP A 125 62.37 13.84 -30.35
CA ASP A 125 63.18 13.76 -29.14
C ASP A 125 63.67 15.13 -28.66
N GLY A 126 63.53 15.39 -27.35
CA GLY A 126 63.99 16.63 -26.73
C GLY A 126 63.30 17.87 -27.31
N ILE A 127 64.09 18.77 -27.92
CA ILE A 127 63.63 20.04 -28.50
C ILE A 127 63.10 19.88 -29.94
N GLY A 128 63.07 18.64 -30.45
CA GLY A 128 62.87 18.33 -31.86
C GLY A 128 64.12 18.61 -32.68
N ARG A 129 64.52 17.68 -33.56
CA ARG A 129 65.58 17.92 -34.55
C ARG A 129 64.98 18.30 -35.90
N TYR A 130 65.68 19.17 -36.62
CA TYR A 130 65.29 19.72 -37.90
C TYR A 130 66.40 19.51 -38.92
N ASN A 131 66.07 19.67 -40.21
CA ASN A 131 67.05 19.66 -41.31
C ASN A 131 68.19 20.65 -41.13
N PHE A 132 68.05 21.69 -40.30
CA PHE A 132 69.09 22.68 -40.01
C PHE A 132 69.73 22.56 -38.61
N SER A 133 69.41 21.53 -37.82
CA SER A 133 69.96 21.39 -36.46
C SER A 133 71.49 21.30 -36.44
N ASP A 134 72.11 20.72 -37.48
CA ASP A 134 73.56 20.67 -37.68
C ASP A 134 74.20 22.07 -37.73
N VAL A 135 73.51 23.05 -38.33
CA VAL A 135 73.97 24.44 -38.43
C VAL A 135 73.94 25.10 -37.06
N ILE A 136 72.86 24.90 -36.29
CA ILE A 136 72.73 25.44 -34.94
C ILE A 136 73.80 24.86 -34.02
N ASP A 137 74.01 23.55 -34.06
CA ASP A 137 75.02 22.86 -33.24
C ASP A 137 76.43 23.42 -33.50
N ARG A 138 76.76 23.73 -34.76
CA ARG A 138 78.03 24.38 -35.13
C ARG A 138 78.14 25.82 -34.63
N ILE A 139 77.07 26.62 -34.77
CA ILE A 139 77.07 28.02 -34.30
C ILE A 139 77.20 28.07 -32.78
N LEU A 140 76.51 27.19 -32.05
CA LEU A 140 76.59 27.11 -30.59
C LEU A 140 77.97 26.69 -30.07
N ALA A 141 78.75 25.98 -30.88
CA ALA A 141 80.14 25.60 -30.58
C ALA A 141 81.14 26.74 -30.79
N MET A 142 80.75 27.88 -31.39
CA MET A 142 81.61 29.05 -31.57
C MET A 142 81.84 29.82 -30.25
N PRO A 143 83.01 30.45 -30.04
CA PRO A 143 83.31 31.20 -28.82
C PRO A 143 82.38 32.40 -28.59
N LYS A 144 81.91 32.59 -27.35
CA LYS A 144 81.00 33.69 -26.95
C LYS A 144 81.77 34.95 -26.53
N SER A 145 81.19 36.13 -26.77
CA SER A 145 81.74 37.44 -26.37
C SER A 145 81.06 38.00 -25.11
N ASP A 146 81.82 38.64 -24.22
CA ASP A 146 81.35 39.09 -22.89
C ASP A 146 80.59 40.44 -22.87
N LYS A 147 80.48 41.16 -24.00
CA LYS A 147 79.78 42.47 -24.06
C LYS A 147 78.72 42.52 -25.17
N PRO A 148 77.50 43.05 -24.88
CA PRO A 148 76.47 43.19 -25.90
C PRO A 148 76.88 44.25 -26.94
N ALA A 149 76.89 43.87 -28.22
CA ALA A 149 77.16 44.78 -29.32
C ALA A 149 76.00 45.77 -29.50
N LEU A 150 76.30 47.07 -29.57
CA LEU A 150 75.32 48.11 -29.87
C LEU A 150 74.97 48.11 -31.36
N PHE A 151 73.70 48.29 -31.71
CA PHE A 151 73.23 48.37 -33.09
C PHE A 151 71.91 49.16 -33.23
N SER A 152 71.62 49.54 -34.47
CA SER A 152 70.36 50.17 -34.87
C SER A 152 70.04 49.80 -36.31
N VAL A 153 68.85 49.27 -36.58
CA VAL A 153 68.41 48.92 -37.93
C VAL A 153 67.04 49.53 -38.15
N SER A 154 66.91 50.31 -39.21
CA SER A 154 65.65 50.91 -39.64
C SER A 154 65.13 50.16 -40.87
N ASN A 155 63.82 50.25 -41.12
CA ASN A 155 63.11 49.69 -42.27
C ASN A 155 63.51 48.24 -42.61
N ILE A 156 63.28 47.31 -41.67
CA ILE A 156 63.46 45.88 -41.91
C ILE A 156 62.20 45.36 -42.62
N GLN A 157 62.37 44.77 -43.79
CA GLN A 157 61.26 44.26 -44.59
C GLN A 157 61.58 42.86 -45.13
N LEU A 158 60.60 41.96 -45.05
CA LEU A 158 60.57 40.69 -45.75
C LEU A 158 59.32 40.69 -46.61
N GLU A 159 59.46 40.48 -47.92
CA GLU A 159 58.36 40.57 -48.88
C GLU A 159 58.16 39.23 -49.60
N ASN A 160 56.90 38.80 -49.67
CA ASN A 160 56.44 37.65 -50.44
C ASN A 160 57.24 36.35 -50.18
N GLY A 161 57.52 36.07 -48.91
CA GLY A 161 58.20 34.85 -48.49
C GLY A 161 57.33 33.60 -48.57
N ALA A 162 57.97 32.44 -48.66
CA ALA A 162 57.32 31.14 -48.57
C ALA A 162 58.10 30.21 -47.64
N ILE A 163 57.39 29.48 -46.78
CA ILE A 163 57.95 28.44 -45.92
C ILE A 163 57.21 27.14 -46.19
N LYS A 164 57.93 26.09 -46.57
CA LYS A 164 57.40 24.72 -46.62
C LYS A 164 57.88 23.98 -45.39
N PHE A 165 56.95 23.56 -44.53
CA PHE A 165 57.24 22.78 -43.34
C PHE A 165 56.75 21.34 -43.50
N ASP A 166 57.69 20.40 -43.58
CA ASP A 166 57.46 18.96 -43.70
C ASP A 166 57.75 18.29 -42.34
N ASP A 167 56.70 17.95 -41.59
CA ASP A 167 56.85 17.24 -40.33
C ASP A 167 56.81 15.73 -40.56
N LYS A 168 57.98 15.08 -40.59
CA LYS A 168 58.09 13.63 -40.73
C LYS A 168 57.61 12.86 -39.50
N VAL A 169 57.51 13.51 -38.33
CA VAL A 169 57.03 12.89 -37.09
C VAL A 169 55.51 12.71 -37.15
N THR A 170 54.79 13.73 -37.59
CA THR A 170 53.31 13.70 -37.67
C THR A 170 52.80 13.36 -39.08
N ASN A 171 53.70 13.25 -40.06
CA ASN A 171 53.42 13.07 -41.48
C ASN A 171 52.48 14.16 -42.04
N LYS A 172 52.70 15.41 -41.60
CA LYS A 172 51.90 16.59 -41.98
C LYS A 172 52.76 17.59 -42.73
N LEU A 173 52.16 18.25 -43.72
CA LEU A 173 52.73 19.35 -44.46
C LEU A 173 52.03 20.65 -44.06
N VAL A 174 52.80 21.71 -43.80
CA VAL A 174 52.29 23.08 -43.60
C VAL A 174 52.96 24.00 -44.62
N ASP A 175 52.15 24.59 -45.49
CA ASP A 175 52.59 25.57 -46.48
C ASP A 175 52.24 26.98 -46.00
N ILE A 176 53.26 27.83 -45.91
CA ILE A 176 53.11 29.26 -45.59
C ILE A 176 53.51 30.03 -46.85
N GLU A 177 52.58 30.81 -47.40
CA GLU A 177 52.78 31.59 -48.62
C GLU A 177 52.51 33.07 -48.37
N ALA A 178 53.04 33.92 -49.25
CA ALA A 178 52.88 35.38 -49.17
C ALA A 178 53.26 35.96 -47.79
N LEU A 179 54.32 35.43 -47.17
CA LEU A 179 54.83 35.89 -45.88
C LEU A 179 55.44 37.28 -46.04
N ASN A 180 54.87 38.26 -45.36
CA ASN A 180 55.43 39.61 -45.27
C ASN A 180 55.75 39.92 -43.80
N ILE A 181 56.95 40.44 -43.54
CA ILE A 181 57.36 40.92 -42.22
C ILE A 181 57.83 42.37 -42.36
N GLY A 182 57.16 43.30 -41.69
CA GLY A 182 57.54 44.71 -41.65
C GLY A 182 57.95 45.11 -40.23
N LEU A 183 59.13 45.70 -40.08
CA LEU A 183 59.63 46.20 -38.81
C LEU A 183 60.32 47.57 -39.02
N PRO A 184 59.66 48.69 -38.65
CA PRO A 184 60.11 50.04 -39.00
C PRO A 184 61.48 50.42 -38.42
N TYR A 185 61.81 49.94 -37.22
CA TYR A 185 63.04 50.28 -36.51
C TYR A 185 63.31 49.27 -35.38
N VAL A 186 64.58 49.01 -35.06
CA VAL A 186 65.05 48.23 -33.90
C VAL A 186 66.39 48.79 -33.43
N SER A 187 66.55 49.08 -32.12
CA SER A 187 67.84 49.50 -31.57
C SER A 187 67.99 49.22 -30.09
N ASN A 188 69.20 48.84 -29.68
CA ASN A 188 69.60 48.66 -28.28
C ASN A 188 70.49 49.81 -27.74
N PHE A 189 70.53 50.98 -28.41
CA PHE A 189 71.20 52.17 -27.86
C PHE A 189 70.45 52.68 -26.62
N PRO A 190 71.14 53.05 -25.51
CA PRO A 190 70.50 53.46 -24.26
C PRO A 190 69.44 54.59 -24.38
N SER A 191 69.59 55.51 -25.33
CA SER A 191 68.61 56.60 -25.57
C SER A 191 67.37 56.19 -26.37
N LYS A 192 67.32 54.95 -26.86
CA LYS A 192 66.27 54.42 -27.74
C LYS A 192 65.57 53.17 -27.22
N VAL A 193 66.09 52.53 -26.15
CA VAL A 193 65.53 51.29 -25.60
C VAL A 193 64.06 51.42 -25.15
N ASP A 194 63.61 52.61 -24.76
CA ASP A 194 62.24 52.88 -24.33
C ASP A 194 61.25 53.21 -25.48
N THR A 195 61.71 53.19 -26.73
CA THR A 195 60.84 53.46 -27.90
C THR A 195 60.11 52.19 -28.33
N PHE A 196 58.80 52.26 -28.53
CA PHE A 196 58.03 51.15 -29.09
C PHE A 196 58.38 50.92 -30.55
N VAL A 197 58.65 49.67 -30.90
CA VAL A 197 58.76 49.19 -32.28
C VAL A 197 57.50 48.42 -32.64
N GLN A 198 56.98 48.62 -33.86
CA GLN A 198 55.70 48.04 -34.30
C GLN A 198 55.93 46.97 -35.37
N PRO A 199 56.19 45.71 -34.99
CA PRO A 199 56.26 44.61 -35.95
C PRO A 199 54.89 44.31 -36.55
N HIS A 200 54.88 44.03 -37.85
CA HIS A 200 53.76 43.48 -38.59
C HIS A 200 54.19 42.21 -39.31
N VAL A 201 53.37 41.16 -39.22
CA VAL A 201 53.54 39.92 -39.95
C VAL A 201 52.21 39.57 -40.63
N SER A 202 52.23 39.24 -41.92
CA SER A 202 51.06 38.72 -42.62
C SER A 202 51.45 37.54 -43.50
N ALA A 203 50.58 36.53 -43.64
CA ALA A 203 50.83 35.35 -44.46
C ALA A 203 49.52 34.63 -44.83
N LYS A 204 49.60 33.63 -45.71
CA LYS A 204 48.57 32.59 -45.89
C LYS A 204 49.13 31.25 -45.41
N ILE A 205 48.53 30.68 -44.36
CA ILE A 205 48.93 29.38 -43.79
C ILE A 205 47.92 28.33 -44.24
N ASN A 206 48.35 27.36 -45.06
CA ASN A 206 47.48 26.35 -45.69
C ASN A 206 46.25 26.96 -46.39
N GLY A 207 46.40 28.13 -47.00
CA GLY A 207 45.32 28.89 -47.65
C GLY A 207 44.55 29.87 -46.74
N THR A 208 44.69 29.77 -45.41
CA THR A 208 44.01 30.65 -44.45
C THR A 208 44.81 31.93 -44.22
N PRO A 209 44.21 33.15 -44.33
CA PRO A 209 44.90 34.40 -44.07
C PRO A 209 45.26 34.54 -42.58
N PHE A 210 46.46 35.07 -42.31
CA PHE A 210 46.98 35.34 -40.97
C PHE A 210 47.57 36.76 -40.93
N ASP A 211 47.20 37.55 -39.93
CA ASP A 211 47.72 38.90 -39.68
C ASP A 211 48.06 39.04 -38.20
N LEU A 212 49.29 39.47 -37.91
CA LEU A 212 49.79 39.70 -36.57
C LEU A 212 50.40 41.10 -36.50
N LYS A 213 49.85 41.94 -35.64
CA LYS A 213 50.36 43.28 -35.35
C LYS A 213 50.74 43.35 -33.89
N GLY A 214 51.89 43.96 -33.63
CA GLY A 214 52.39 44.12 -32.26
C GLY A 214 53.06 45.45 -32.03
N ARG A 215 53.31 45.74 -30.76
CA ARG A 215 54.27 46.76 -30.34
C ARG A 215 55.15 46.18 -29.23
N THR A 216 56.44 46.48 -29.24
CA THR A 216 57.36 45.95 -28.23
C THR A 216 58.48 46.93 -27.90
N LYS A 217 59.02 46.86 -26.69
CA LYS A 217 60.26 47.51 -26.21
C LYS A 217 61.30 46.42 -25.87
N PRO A 218 61.89 45.75 -26.87
CA PRO A 218 62.61 44.49 -26.67
C PRO A 218 63.88 44.64 -25.81
N PHE A 219 64.43 45.84 -25.71
CA PHE A 219 65.67 46.15 -24.97
C PHE A 219 65.46 47.00 -23.72
N ALA A 220 64.23 47.50 -23.46
CA ALA A 220 63.93 48.17 -22.20
C ALA A 220 63.96 47.15 -21.05
N GLY A 221 64.29 47.60 -19.83
CA GLY A 221 64.26 46.72 -18.65
C GLY A 221 62.90 46.08 -18.38
N SER A 222 61.81 46.75 -18.80
CA SER A 222 60.44 46.24 -18.68
C SER A 222 60.03 45.23 -19.76
N GLN A 223 60.74 45.21 -20.90
CA GLN A 223 60.43 44.35 -22.05
C GLN A 223 58.96 44.35 -22.49
N GLU A 224 58.28 45.49 -22.32
CA GLU A 224 56.86 45.64 -22.58
C GLU A 224 56.51 45.27 -24.03
N THR A 225 55.64 44.28 -24.20
CA THR A 225 55.21 43.74 -25.49
C THR A 225 53.71 43.58 -25.49
N ALA A 226 53.04 44.00 -26.56
CA ALA A 226 51.61 43.80 -26.78
C ALA A 226 51.38 43.24 -28.18
N LEU A 227 50.61 42.16 -28.29
CA LEU A 227 50.30 41.43 -29.52
C LEU A 227 48.78 41.30 -29.65
N ALA A 228 48.23 41.76 -30.76
CA ALA A 228 46.83 41.52 -31.12
C ALA A 228 46.75 40.23 -31.94
N ILE A 229 46.02 39.24 -31.43
CA ILE A 229 45.83 37.90 -32.02
C ILE A 229 44.41 37.86 -32.60
N ASP A 230 44.31 38.08 -33.92
CA ASP A 230 43.07 37.95 -34.69
C ASP A 230 43.10 36.64 -35.49
N ILE A 231 42.18 35.74 -35.19
CA ILE A 231 42.06 34.43 -35.83
C ILE A 231 40.61 34.26 -36.29
N ASP A 232 40.41 33.88 -37.54
CA ASP A 232 39.08 33.57 -38.10
C ASP A 232 39.00 32.08 -38.50
N GLN A 233 37.99 31.40 -37.95
CA GLN A 233 37.65 29.97 -38.16
C GLN A 233 38.82 28.94 -38.25
N LEU A 234 39.83 29.04 -37.40
CA LEU A 234 40.94 28.07 -37.36
C LEU A 234 40.45 26.66 -36.99
N ASP A 235 40.81 25.65 -37.79
CA ASP A 235 40.48 24.24 -37.54
C ASP A 235 41.37 23.64 -36.44
N VAL A 236 40.94 23.75 -35.19
CA VAL A 236 41.75 23.32 -34.04
C VAL A 236 42.06 21.83 -34.09
N ALA A 237 41.11 20.99 -34.51
CA ALA A 237 41.27 19.54 -34.54
C ALA A 237 42.47 19.11 -35.41
N SER A 238 42.70 19.81 -36.52
CA SER A 238 43.83 19.56 -37.42
C SER A 238 45.20 19.85 -36.79
N TYR A 239 45.26 20.71 -35.77
CA TYR A 239 46.51 21.12 -35.12
C TYR A 239 46.78 20.41 -33.77
N VAL A 240 45.82 19.64 -33.24
CA VAL A 240 46.00 18.91 -31.96
C VAL A 240 47.20 17.96 -31.98
N ALA A 241 47.54 17.39 -33.15
CA ALA A 241 48.71 16.52 -33.32
C ALA A 241 50.05 17.23 -33.01
N PHE A 242 50.09 18.56 -33.05
CA PHE A 242 51.27 19.35 -32.68
C PHE A 242 51.32 19.69 -31.17
N SER A 243 50.33 19.27 -30.38
CA SER A 243 50.35 19.47 -28.93
C SER A 243 51.55 18.75 -28.30
N PRO A 244 52.38 19.45 -27.48
CA PRO A 244 53.49 18.82 -26.78
C PRO A 244 53.04 17.89 -25.64
N VAL A 245 51.75 17.90 -25.30
CA VAL A 245 51.15 17.08 -24.22
C VAL A 245 50.02 16.24 -24.79
N ALA A 246 49.99 14.95 -24.44
CA ALA A 246 48.89 14.06 -24.78
C ALA A 246 47.61 14.49 -24.05
N LEU A 247 46.58 14.84 -24.82
CA LEU A 247 45.28 15.22 -24.26
C LEU A 247 44.56 13.98 -23.70
N PRO A 248 43.81 14.12 -22.59
CA PRO A 248 43.02 13.02 -22.03
C PRO A 248 41.75 12.70 -22.85
N LEU A 249 41.46 13.51 -23.88
CA LEU A 249 40.28 13.42 -24.74
C LEU A 249 40.67 13.68 -26.22
N ALA A 250 39.80 13.28 -27.14
CA ALA A 250 39.90 13.56 -28.56
C ALA A 250 39.02 14.75 -28.96
N ILE A 251 39.59 15.70 -29.70
CA ILE A 251 38.86 16.81 -30.32
C ILE A 251 38.52 16.38 -31.75
N GLN A 252 37.28 16.01 -32.00
CA GLN A 252 36.82 15.54 -33.32
C GLN A 252 36.58 16.72 -34.28
N SER A 253 36.04 17.83 -33.76
CA SER A 253 35.87 19.07 -34.51
C SER A 253 35.88 20.27 -33.56
N ALA A 254 36.45 21.39 -34.01
CA ALA A 254 36.36 22.71 -33.38
C ALA A 254 36.89 23.79 -34.32
N LYS A 255 36.12 24.87 -34.51
CA LYS A 255 36.56 26.08 -35.23
C LYS A 255 36.78 27.22 -34.24
N LEU A 256 38.00 27.76 -34.17
CA LEU A 256 38.38 28.83 -33.25
C LEU A 256 38.36 30.19 -33.96
N SER A 257 37.71 31.18 -33.35
CA SER A 257 37.80 32.59 -33.76
C SER A 257 38.10 33.47 -32.54
N THR A 258 39.01 34.44 -32.67
CA THR A 258 39.47 35.23 -31.53
C THR A 258 39.81 36.66 -31.92
N LYS A 259 39.60 37.61 -31.00
CA LYS A 259 40.34 38.88 -30.97
C LYS A 259 40.89 39.05 -29.56
N LEU A 260 42.13 38.63 -29.38
CA LEU A 260 42.79 38.62 -28.08
C LEU A 260 44.00 39.55 -28.08
N ASP A 261 44.13 40.37 -27.03
CA ASP A 261 45.33 41.13 -26.74
C ASP A 261 46.17 40.37 -25.73
N LEU A 262 47.38 39.97 -26.15
CA LEU A 262 48.40 39.38 -25.28
C LEU A 262 49.43 40.45 -24.92
N THR A 263 49.54 40.78 -23.65
CA THR A 263 50.55 41.71 -23.12
C THR A 263 51.55 40.98 -22.25
N PHE A 264 52.82 41.28 -22.46
CA PHE A 264 53.93 40.80 -21.66
C PHE A 264 54.67 42.00 -21.06
N VAL A 265 54.91 41.97 -19.76
CA VAL A 265 55.69 42.98 -19.05
C VAL A 265 56.55 42.29 -18.00
N ARG A 266 57.77 42.79 -17.81
CA ARG A 266 58.67 42.38 -16.75
C ARG A 266 58.80 43.50 -15.73
N ASN A 267 58.27 43.30 -14.53
CA ASN A 267 58.34 44.29 -13.44
C ASN A 267 59.19 43.75 -12.30
N LYS A 268 60.33 44.40 -11.98
CA LYS A 268 61.27 43.97 -10.92
C LYS A 268 61.60 42.47 -10.99
N ASP A 269 62.00 42.00 -12.17
CA ASP A 269 62.30 40.60 -12.51
C ASP A 269 61.15 39.59 -12.43
N LYS A 270 59.91 40.06 -12.25
CA LYS A 270 58.71 39.21 -12.34
C LYS A 270 58.06 39.39 -13.71
N PRO A 271 58.08 38.37 -14.59
CA PRO A 271 57.33 38.42 -15.83
C PRO A 271 55.83 38.25 -15.54
N GLU A 272 55.01 39.03 -16.23
CA GLU A 272 53.57 38.86 -16.32
C GLU A 272 53.18 38.69 -17.79
N VAL A 273 52.32 37.71 -18.06
CA VAL A 273 51.70 37.49 -19.38
C VAL A 273 50.20 37.60 -19.17
N LEU A 274 49.58 38.66 -19.69
CA LEU A 274 48.16 38.93 -19.54
C LEU A 274 47.47 38.77 -20.90
N LEU A 275 46.32 38.12 -20.91
CA LEU A 275 45.46 37.93 -22.07
C LEU A 275 44.09 38.58 -21.80
N SER A 276 43.56 39.33 -22.75
CA SER A 276 42.22 39.95 -22.70
C SER A 276 41.56 39.94 -24.07
N GLY A 277 40.23 40.06 -24.15
CA GLY A 277 39.48 40.09 -25.42
C GLY A 277 38.43 38.98 -25.50
N TRP A 278 38.03 38.57 -26.71
CA TRP A 278 37.01 37.54 -26.90
C TRP A 278 37.54 36.34 -27.68
N LEU A 279 36.95 35.18 -27.40
CA LEU A 279 37.13 33.97 -28.17
C LEU A 279 35.80 33.23 -28.36
N GLN A 280 35.67 32.56 -29.49
CA GLN A 280 34.56 31.72 -29.87
C GLN A 280 35.08 30.37 -30.38
N LEU A 281 34.49 29.28 -29.88
CA LEU A 281 34.64 27.93 -30.42
C LEU A 281 33.32 27.49 -31.06
N ALA A 282 33.30 27.28 -32.36
CA ALA A 282 32.13 26.78 -33.09
C ALA A 282 32.26 25.29 -33.45
N ASN A 283 31.13 24.58 -33.50
CA ASN A 283 31.02 23.17 -33.87
C ASN A 283 31.96 22.26 -33.06
N LEU A 284 31.96 22.43 -31.74
CA LEU A 284 32.79 21.64 -30.84
C LEU A 284 32.22 20.22 -30.75
N ALA A 285 33.06 19.21 -30.97
CA ALA A 285 32.78 17.82 -30.67
C ALA A 285 33.97 17.17 -29.95
N LEU A 286 33.74 16.79 -28.70
CA LEU A 286 34.70 16.11 -27.84
C LEU A 286 34.28 14.66 -27.61
N ALA A 287 35.26 13.77 -27.70
CA ALA A 287 35.10 12.35 -27.42
C ALA A 287 36.20 11.86 -26.47
N ASP A 288 35.97 10.73 -25.82
CA ASP A 288 37.03 10.04 -25.08
C ASP A 288 38.03 9.36 -26.04
N LYS A 289 39.04 8.68 -25.48
CA LYS A 289 40.06 7.96 -26.26
C LYS A 289 39.51 6.79 -27.08
N ASN A 290 38.32 6.29 -26.74
CA ASN A 290 37.62 5.21 -27.44
C ASN A 290 36.58 5.75 -28.44
N ALA A 291 36.62 7.05 -28.75
CA ALA A 291 35.68 7.76 -29.60
C ALA A 291 34.22 7.80 -29.09
N ALA A 292 33.98 7.55 -27.80
CA ALA A 292 32.66 7.75 -27.20
C ALA A 292 32.42 9.26 -26.97
N PRO A 293 31.24 9.79 -27.32
CA PRO A 293 30.96 11.23 -27.21
C PRO A 293 30.94 11.69 -25.75
N LEU A 294 31.50 12.88 -25.48
CA LEU A 294 31.51 13.52 -24.17
C LEU A 294 30.72 14.83 -24.17
N LEU A 295 31.08 15.75 -25.08
CA LEU A 295 30.44 17.07 -25.23
C LEU A 295 30.36 17.44 -26.70
N LYS A 296 29.19 17.89 -27.14
CA LYS A 296 29.06 18.70 -28.35
C LYS A 296 28.53 20.07 -27.99
N ALA A 297 28.88 21.10 -28.74
CA ALA A 297 28.28 22.42 -28.60
C ALA A 297 28.29 23.14 -29.93
N GLN A 298 27.22 23.87 -30.24
CA GLN A 298 27.15 24.69 -31.44
C GLN A 298 28.16 25.84 -31.35
N THR A 299 28.14 26.59 -30.25
CA THR A 299 29.12 27.65 -29.96
C THR A 299 29.44 27.73 -28.48
N ILE A 300 30.70 27.99 -28.15
CA ILE A 300 31.17 28.43 -26.83
C ILE A 300 31.83 29.79 -27.00
N ASN A 301 31.24 30.83 -26.40
CA ASN A 301 31.76 32.19 -26.40
C ASN A 301 32.35 32.50 -25.03
N ALA A 302 33.53 33.11 -24.99
CA ALA A 302 34.13 33.61 -23.76
C ALA A 302 34.68 35.02 -23.93
N GLN A 303 34.30 35.90 -23.01
CA GLN A 303 34.83 37.27 -22.88
C GLN A 303 35.82 37.29 -21.72
N ILE A 304 37.10 37.48 -22.04
CA ILE A 304 38.20 37.51 -21.08
C ILE A 304 38.49 38.96 -20.74
N ASN A 305 38.29 39.33 -19.48
CA ASN A 305 38.71 40.64 -18.97
C ASN A 305 40.23 40.66 -18.79
N LYS A 306 40.73 39.67 -18.03
CA LYS A 306 42.16 39.53 -17.75
C LYS A 306 42.48 38.09 -17.34
N LEU A 307 43.32 37.40 -18.09
CA LEU A 307 43.89 36.10 -17.75
C LEU A 307 45.40 36.22 -17.63
N ASN A 308 45.96 35.97 -16.45
CA ASN A 308 47.40 35.83 -16.27
C ASN A 308 47.82 34.40 -16.59
N VAL A 309 48.46 34.20 -17.74
CA VAL A 309 48.83 32.88 -18.27
C VAL A 309 49.88 32.18 -17.39
N LEU A 310 50.70 32.94 -16.67
CA LEU A 310 51.76 32.38 -15.82
C LEU A 310 51.25 31.94 -14.44
N THR A 311 50.27 32.65 -13.86
CA THR A 311 49.72 32.31 -12.54
C THR A 311 48.42 31.52 -12.62
N GLY A 312 47.78 31.48 -13.79
CA GLY A 312 46.44 30.90 -14.00
C GLY A 312 45.30 31.75 -13.42
N ALA A 313 45.59 32.91 -12.82
CA ALA A 313 44.56 33.79 -12.29
C ALA A 313 43.74 34.42 -13.43
N ALA A 314 42.42 34.36 -13.36
CA ALA A 314 41.54 34.78 -14.44
C ALA A 314 40.33 35.57 -13.94
N ALA A 315 40.05 36.68 -14.61
CA ALA A 315 38.80 37.43 -14.54
C ALA A 315 38.11 37.33 -15.91
N LEU A 316 36.93 36.74 -15.92
CA LEU A 316 36.13 36.49 -17.10
C LEU A 316 34.81 37.26 -16.97
N ASP A 317 34.44 38.02 -18.00
CA ASP A 317 33.18 38.77 -17.98
C ASP A 317 32.01 37.85 -18.30
N GLN A 318 32.15 36.98 -19.30
CA GLN A 318 31.08 36.10 -19.75
C GLN A 318 31.61 34.79 -20.32
N ILE A 319 30.91 33.69 -20.04
CA ILE A 319 30.96 32.45 -20.82
C ILE A 319 29.53 32.09 -21.22
N GLU A 320 29.30 31.84 -22.51
CA GLU A 320 28.01 31.39 -23.05
C GLU A 320 28.19 30.13 -23.89
N ILE A 321 27.37 29.11 -23.62
CA ILE A 321 27.37 27.84 -24.35
C ILE A 321 25.98 27.65 -24.99
N GLN A 322 25.93 27.57 -26.31
CA GLN A 322 24.69 27.36 -27.07
C GLN A 322 24.57 25.92 -27.54
N GLN A 323 23.38 25.34 -27.33
CA GLN A 323 23.02 23.98 -27.68
C GLN A 323 24.07 22.92 -27.25
N PRO A 324 24.53 22.91 -25.98
CA PRO A 324 25.42 21.85 -25.55
C PRO A 324 24.69 20.52 -25.47
N GLU A 325 25.28 19.47 -26.01
CA GLU A 325 24.88 18.09 -25.79
C GLU A 325 25.94 17.39 -24.94
N VAL A 326 25.56 16.93 -23.74
CA VAL A 326 26.49 16.36 -22.76
C VAL A 326 26.12 14.92 -22.48
N TRP A 327 27.10 14.00 -22.53
CA TRP A 327 26.90 12.59 -22.17
C TRP A 327 27.46 12.31 -20.79
N VAL A 328 26.58 11.91 -19.87
CA VAL A 328 26.92 11.59 -18.49
C VAL A 328 26.54 10.14 -18.22
N ASN A 329 27.54 9.29 -18.04
CA ASN A 329 27.37 7.86 -17.85
C ASN A 329 27.88 7.48 -16.46
N LEU A 330 26.97 6.99 -15.61
CA LEU A 330 27.29 6.37 -14.34
C LEU A 330 27.38 4.85 -14.53
N ASN A 331 28.62 4.35 -14.59
CA ASN A 331 28.91 2.94 -14.84
C ASN A 331 28.49 2.06 -13.64
N ALA A 332 28.37 0.74 -13.84
CA ALA A 332 27.92 -0.20 -12.80
C ALA A 332 28.78 -0.20 -11.50
N ASN A 333 30.02 0.30 -11.56
CA ASN A 333 30.91 0.48 -10.40
C ASN A 333 30.72 1.83 -9.68
N GLY A 334 29.74 2.65 -10.10
CA GLY A 334 29.50 3.99 -9.56
C GLY A 334 30.44 5.08 -10.07
N SER A 335 31.29 4.81 -11.06
CA SER A 335 32.18 5.83 -11.65
C SER A 335 31.51 6.58 -12.80
N LEU A 336 31.71 7.90 -12.85
CA LEU A 336 31.31 8.74 -13.98
C LEU A 336 32.34 8.65 -15.11
N ASN A 337 31.89 8.62 -16.37
CA ASN A 337 32.77 8.69 -17.55
C ASN A 337 33.72 9.92 -17.52
N TRP A 338 33.26 11.05 -16.99
CA TRP A 338 34.07 12.28 -16.85
C TRP A 338 35.22 12.17 -15.83
N ALA A 339 35.16 11.22 -14.90
CA ALA A 339 36.23 11.04 -13.90
C ALA A 339 37.56 10.61 -14.54
N ALA A 340 37.50 9.94 -15.70
CA ALA A 340 38.67 9.54 -16.49
C ALA A 340 39.52 10.73 -16.98
N LEU A 341 38.96 11.95 -16.99
CA LEU A 341 39.69 13.15 -17.39
C LEU A 341 40.59 13.73 -16.29
N SER A 342 40.45 13.26 -15.04
CA SER A 342 41.19 13.81 -13.88
C SER A 342 42.47 13.05 -13.54
N THR A 343 42.76 11.93 -14.20
CA THR A 343 44.04 11.21 -14.03
C THR A 343 45.17 11.94 -14.74
N PRO A 344 46.24 12.35 -14.03
CA PRO A 344 47.42 12.93 -14.68
C PRO A 344 48.03 11.92 -15.66
N ALA A 345 48.51 12.41 -16.81
CA ALA A 345 49.40 11.62 -17.66
C ALA A 345 50.54 11.05 -16.81
N ALA A 346 50.89 9.78 -17.03
CA ALA A 346 51.84 9.01 -16.25
C ALA A 346 53.03 9.86 -15.80
N LYS A 347 53.30 9.87 -14.49
CA LYS A 347 54.51 10.45 -13.91
C LYS A 347 55.70 9.84 -14.64
N GLN A 348 56.34 10.61 -15.52
CA GLN A 348 57.73 10.37 -15.84
C GLN A 348 58.48 10.47 -14.50
N GLU A 349 59.25 9.44 -14.17
CA GLU A 349 60.16 9.43 -13.03
C GLU A 349 61.21 10.54 -13.25
N ILE A 350 60.91 11.74 -12.76
CA ILE A 350 61.92 12.77 -12.59
C ILE A 350 62.66 12.42 -11.30
N VAL A 351 63.95 12.21 -11.46
CA VAL A 351 64.96 11.92 -10.43
C VAL A 351 64.67 12.61 -9.10
N LYS A 352 64.64 11.82 -8.03
CA LYS A 352 64.51 12.25 -6.63
C LYS A 352 65.72 13.12 -6.26
N ASP A 353 65.55 14.43 -6.23
CA ASP A 353 66.20 15.37 -5.27
C ASP A 353 65.86 16.84 -5.60
N ALA A 354 64.56 17.17 -5.63
CA ALA A 354 64.11 18.55 -5.64
C ALA A 354 63.40 18.87 -4.31
N PRO A 355 63.72 20.00 -3.64
CA PRO A 355 63.10 20.38 -2.38
C PRO A 355 61.59 20.52 -2.56
N LYS A 356 60.84 19.96 -1.60
CA LYS A 356 59.38 19.92 -1.55
C LYS A 356 58.82 21.35 -1.46
N LYS A 357 58.61 21.98 -2.62
CA LYS A 357 58.05 23.33 -2.72
C LYS A 357 56.64 23.33 -2.13
N ALA A 358 56.33 24.33 -1.30
CA ALA A 358 54.99 24.51 -0.73
C ALA A 358 53.92 24.47 -1.83
N PRO A 359 52.72 23.91 -1.55
CA PRO A 359 51.64 23.86 -2.54
C PRO A 359 51.42 25.27 -3.10
N ALA A 360 51.50 25.41 -4.43
CA ALA A 360 51.17 26.66 -5.08
C ALA A 360 49.72 27.04 -4.71
N ALA A 361 49.48 28.29 -4.32
CA ALA A 361 48.15 28.79 -4.06
C ALA A 361 47.26 28.54 -5.29
N ALA A 362 46.04 28.03 -5.07
CA ALA A 362 45.12 27.75 -6.15
C ALA A 362 44.85 29.03 -6.98
N PRO A 363 44.79 28.93 -8.31
CA PRO A 363 44.56 30.10 -9.16
C PRO A 363 43.22 30.74 -8.81
N GLN A 364 43.23 32.05 -8.57
CA GLN A 364 42.00 32.82 -8.35
C GLN A 364 41.28 33.02 -9.68
N MET A 365 40.10 32.41 -9.81
CA MET A 365 39.26 32.53 -11.00
C MET A 365 37.92 33.15 -10.63
N THR A 366 37.52 34.18 -11.38
CA THR A 366 36.23 34.88 -11.27
C THR A 366 35.53 34.93 -12.62
N LEU A 367 34.22 34.73 -12.63
CA LEU A 367 33.37 34.74 -13.81
C LEU A 367 32.09 35.53 -13.52
N ALA A 368 31.91 36.69 -14.17
CA ALA A 368 30.79 37.56 -13.89
C ALA A 368 29.45 36.99 -14.38
N LYS A 369 29.42 36.36 -15.56
CA LYS A 369 28.23 35.68 -16.10
C LYS A 369 28.57 34.34 -16.76
N PHE A 370 27.81 33.30 -16.43
CA PHE A 370 27.84 32.01 -17.12
C PHE A 370 26.44 31.69 -17.61
N SER A 371 26.30 31.30 -18.87
CA SER A 371 25.00 30.91 -19.42
C SER A 371 25.09 29.67 -20.31
N ILE A 372 24.11 28.79 -20.17
CA ILE A 372 23.84 27.65 -21.05
C ILE A 372 22.45 27.85 -21.63
N LYS A 373 22.33 27.75 -22.96
CA LYS A 373 21.05 27.86 -23.68
C LYS A 373 20.77 26.59 -24.47
N ASP A 374 19.53 26.11 -24.39
CA ASP A 374 19.00 24.97 -25.15
C ASP A 374 19.84 23.68 -25.04
N GLY A 375 20.34 23.39 -23.84
CA GLY A 375 21.17 22.21 -23.59
C GLY A 375 20.40 20.90 -23.59
N THR A 376 21.10 19.81 -23.93
CA THR A 376 20.64 18.43 -23.82
C THR A 376 21.61 17.62 -22.99
N VAL A 377 21.12 16.91 -21.97
CA VAL A 377 21.89 15.97 -21.16
C VAL A 377 21.42 14.56 -21.46
N ASN A 378 22.31 13.73 -21.99
CA ASN A 378 22.11 12.31 -22.17
C ASN A 378 22.64 11.60 -20.91
N TRP A 379 21.73 11.12 -20.07
CA TRP A 379 22.02 10.50 -18.79
C TRP A 379 21.84 8.98 -18.88
N LEU A 380 22.91 8.23 -18.63
CA LEU A 380 22.89 6.78 -18.49
C LEU A 380 23.26 6.39 -17.07
N ASP A 381 22.36 5.74 -16.35
CA ASP A 381 22.62 5.20 -15.01
C ASP A 381 22.55 3.66 -15.02
N ALA A 382 23.71 3.01 -14.92
CA ALA A 382 23.84 1.57 -14.77
C ALA A 382 24.14 1.15 -13.31
N ALA A 383 24.39 2.11 -12.40
CA ALA A 383 24.75 1.84 -11.00
C ALA A 383 23.54 1.71 -10.09
N ASN A 384 22.51 2.55 -10.28
CA ASN A 384 21.37 2.68 -9.37
C ASN A 384 20.05 2.18 -9.97
N ALA A 385 19.92 2.18 -11.30
CA ALA A 385 18.74 1.66 -11.99
C ALA A 385 18.88 0.15 -12.30
N SER A 386 17.74 -0.54 -12.47
CA SER A 386 17.69 -1.91 -12.99
C SER A 386 16.44 -2.13 -13.86
N PRO A 387 16.56 -2.38 -15.18
CA PRO A 387 17.80 -2.34 -15.98
C PRO A 387 18.41 -0.92 -16.01
N ALA A 388 19.58 -0.76 -16.62
CA ALA A 388 20.20 0.57 -16.76
C ALA A 388 19.21 1.56 -17.41
N LEU A 389 19.08 2.75 -16.82
CA LEU A 389 18.16 3.78 -17.30
C LEU A 389 18.92 4.73 -18.23
N ASN A 390 18.38 4.94 -19.43
CA ASN A 390 18.82 5.99 -20.35
C ASN A 390 17.74 7.07 -20.44
N LEU A 391 18.09 8.31 -20.08
CA LEU A 391 17.20 9.45 -20.04
C LEU A 391 17.82 10.61 -20.84
N GLN A 392 17.04 11.26 -21.68
CA GLN A 392 17.44 12.48 -22.37
C GLN A 392 16.70 13.69 -21.77
N VAL A 393 17.44 14.59 -21.16
CA VAL A 393 16.94 15.82 -20.53
C VAL A 393 17.18 16.97 -21.50
N LYS A 394 16.13 17.57 -22.05
CA LYS A 394 16.19 18.64 -23.06
C LYS A 394 15.93 20.02 -22.46
N ASN A 395 16.19 21.05 -23.25
CA ASN A 395 15.95 22.46 -22.92
C ASN A 395 16.58 22.85 -21.57
N VAL A 396 17.78 22.34 -21.31
CA VAL A 396 18.55 22.68 -20.12
C VAL A 396 19.07 24.10 -20.29
N ALA A 397 18.62 25.00 -19.43
CA ALA A 397 19.11 26.36 -19.35
C ALA A 397 19.72 26.60 -17.96
N LEU A 398 20.90 27.22 -17.93
CA LEU A 398 21.57 27.59 -16.69
C LEU A 398 22.09 29.01 -16.83
N ASP A 399 21.72 29.88 -15.90
CA ASP A 399 22.26 31.23 -15.76
C ASP A 399 22.90 31.35 -14.38
N ALA A 400 24.17 31.71 -14.33
CA ALA A 400 24.89 31.97 -13.09
C ALA A 400 25.63 33.30 -13.15
N SER A 401 25.68 34.01 -12.02
CA SER A 401 26.39 35.29 -11.93
C SER A 401 27.32 35.36 -10.72
N HIS A 402 28.43 36.08 -10.87
CA HIS A 402 29.45 36.27 -9.84
C HIS A 402 30.09 34.97 -9.31
N LEU A 403 30.35 34.00 -10.20
CA LEU A 403 31.07 32.77 -9.85
C LEU A 403 32.52 33.08 -9.46
N SER A 404 33.00 32.52 -8.35
CA SER A 404 34.37 32.72 -7.88
C SER A 404 34.90 31.49 -7.15
N MET A 405 36.18 31.20 -7.38
CA MET A 405 36.95 30.15 -6.70
C MET A 405 37.77 30.69 -5.52
N ALA A 406 37.65 31.99 -5.18
CA ALA A 406 38.33 32.57 -4.03
C ALA A 406 37.78 32.01 -2.70
N ALA A 407 38.65 31.83 -1.70
CA ALA A 407 38.26 31.28 -0.40
C ALA A 407 37.27 32.18 0.38
N ASP A 408 37.31 33.48 0.12
CA ASP A 408 36.48 34.53 0.68
C ASP A 408 35.37 35.01 -0.29
N ALA A 409 35.11 34.25 -1.35
CA ALA A 409 34.08 34.59 -2.33
C ALA A 409 32.68 34.74 -1.71
N LYS A 410 31.95 35.75 -2.18
CA LYS A 410 30.51 35.89 -1.93
C LYS A 410 29.74 34.80 -2.71
N PRO A 411 28.56 34.36 -2.24
CA PRO A 411 27.75 33.39 -2.97
C PRO A 411 27.34 33.90 -4.36
N ALA A 412 27.51 33.06 -5.37
CA ALA A 412 27.10 33.29 -6.75
C ALA A 412 25.61 32.95 -6.92
N THR A 413 24.83 33.73 -7.66
CA THR A 413 23.43 33.37 -7.95
C THR A 413 23.36 32.39 -9.11
N VAL A 414 22.45 31.43 -9.05
CA VAL A 414 22.25 30.39 -10.08
C VAL A 414 20.77 30.14 -10.30
N THR A 415 20.36 30.12 -11.56
CA THR A 415 19.07 29.60 -12.03
C THR A 415 19.34 28.46 -12.98
N LEU A 416 18.85 27.26 -12.67
CA LEU A 416 18.88 26.08 -13.53
C LEU A 416 17.44 25.69 -13.84
N SER A 417 17.14 25.40 -15.10
CA SER A 417 15.83 24.90 -15.51
C SER A 417 15.94 23.87 -16.63
N THR A 418 14.96 22.97 -16.71
CA THR A 418 14.79 22.00 -17.80
C THR A 418 13.33 21.59 -17.93
N GLY A 419 12.89 21.19 -19.13
CA GLY A 419 11.50 20.83 -19.39
C GLY A 419 11.07 20.90 -20.86
N THR A 420 9.92 20.33 -21.20
CA THR A 420 9.29 20.49 -22.52
C THR A 420 8.22 21.58 -22.47
N GLU A 421 7.78 22.12 -23.62
CA GLU A 421 6.76 23.18 -23.71
C GLU A 421 5.39 22.78 -23.12
N THR A 422 5.15 21.49 -22.83
CA THR A 422 3.85 20.94 -22.39
C THR A 422 3.86 20.42 -20.94
N ASP A 423 4.19 21.26 -19.96
CA ASP A 423 3.92 21.12 -18.50
C ASP A 423 4.97 20.48 -17.56
N GLN A 424 6.05 19.87 -18.06
CA GLN A 424 7.12 19.34 -17.18
C GLN A 424 8.22 20.37 -16.97
N HIS A 425 8.35 20.91 -15.75
CA HIS A 425 9.37 21.91 -15.42
C HIS A 425 10.13 21.53 -14.14
N ILE A 426 11.44 21.35 -14.26
CA ILE A 426 12.36 21.22 -13.13
C ILE A 426 13.14 22.52 -13.04
N GLN A 427 13.17 23.14 -11.86
CA GLN A 427 13.83 24.41 -11.63
C GLN A 427 14.59 24.41 -10.31
N PHE A 428 15.76 25.05 -10.31
CA PHE A 428 16.50 25.42 -9.13
C PHE A 428 16.90 26.89 -9.22
N ILE A 429 16.55 27.69 -8.20
CA ILE A 429 16.93 29.10 -8.08
C ILE A 429 17.60 29.28 -6.72
N GLY A 430 18.86 29.68 -6.70
CA GLY A 430 19.62 29.75 -5.46
C GLY A 430 20.95 30.45 -5.56
N GLN A 431 21.77 30.19 -4.55
CA GLN A 431 23.13 30.66 -4.41
C GLN A 431 24.08 29.47 -4.24
N ILE A 432 25.26 29.56 -4.83
CA ILE A 432 26.33 28.57 -4.69
C ILE A 432 27.64 29.23 -4.30
N THR A 433 28.44 28.56 -3.48
CA THR A 433 29.84 28.95 -3.19
C THR A 433 30.74 27.76 -3.51
N PRO A 434 31.23 27.64 -4.77
CA PRO A 434 31.94 26.46 -5.24
C PRO A 434 33.16 26.09 -4.38
N ALA A 435 33.94 27.09 -3.95
CA ALA A 435 35.14 26.88 -3.12
C ALA A 435 34.86 26.24 -1.74
N LYS A 436 33.61 26.34 -1.24
CA LYS A 436 33.18 25.78 0.05
C LYS A 436 32.21 24.60 -0.09
N ALA A 437 31.84 24.23 -1.31
CA ALA A 437 30.79 23.24 -1.59
C ALA A 437 29.44 23.57 -0.92
N ILE A 438 29.09 24.87 -0.86
CA ILE A 438 27.81 25.33 -0.29
C ILE A 438 26.82 25.58 -1.43
N VAL A 439 25.61 25.07 -1.30
CA VAL A 439 24.48 25.30 -2.22
C VAL A 439 23.23 25.59 -1.40
N ALA A 440 22.54 26.70 -1.66
CA ALA A 440 21.29 27.02 -0.99
C ALA A 440 20.29 27.61 -1.98
N GLY A 441 19.04 27.14 -2.01
CA GLY A 441 18.06 27.64 -2.96
C GLY A 441 16.73 26.93 -2.94
N LYS A 442 15.80 27.41 -3.76
CA LYS A 442 14.50 26.76 -3.99
C LYS A 442 14.64 25.78 -5.15
N ALA A 443 14.27 24.53 -4.93
CA ALA A 443 14.11 23.52 -5.97
C ALA A 443 12.63 23.20 -6.16
N SER A 444 12.18 23.05 -7.40
CA SER A 444 10.82 22.63 -7.72
C SER A 444 10.76 21.72 -8.94
N ILE A 445 9.82 20.79 -8.92
CA ILE A 445 9.45 19.88 -10.00
C ILE A 445 7.94 20.03 -10.17
N ASN A 446 7.48 20.24 -11.41
CA ASN A 446 6.05 20.27 -11.74
C ASN A 446 5.69 19.07 -12.62
N ALA A 447 4.69 18.29 -12.20
CA ALA A 447 4.03 17.24 -12.98
C ALA A 447 4.97 16.21 -13.64
N LEU A 448 6.03 15.77 -12.94
CA LEU A 448 6.96 14.77 -13.44
C LEU A 448 6.30 13.39 -13.54
N SER A 449 6.21 12.83 -14.76
CA SER A 449 5.69 11.48 -14.94
C SER A 449 6.61 10.45 -14.28
N LEU A 450 6.06 9.58 -13.44
CA LEU A 450 6.83 8.55 -12.71
C LEU A 450 7.20 7.33 -13.56
N ALA A 451 6.47 7.06 -14.65
CA ALA A 451 6.64 5.83 -15.44
C ALA A 451 8.06 5.66 -16.04
N PRO A 452 8.71 6.70 -16.60
CA PRO A 452 10.09 6.60 -17.11
C PRO A 452 11.12 6.25 -16.02
N TYR A 453 10.83 6.55 -14.76
CA TYR A 453 11.73 6.34 -13.62
C TYR A 453 11.54 4.97 -12.94
N GLN A 454 10.68 4.10 -13.47
CA GLN A 454 10.47 2.73 -12.98
C GLN A 454 11.77 1.94 -12.70
N PRO A 455 12.84 2.04 -13.54
CA PRO A 455 14.08 1.33 -13.26
C PRO A 455 14.76 1.70 -11.94
N TYR A 456 14.55 2.91 -11.41
CA TYR A 456 15.10 3.32 -10.11
C TYR A 456 14.42 2.62 -8.93
N VAL A 457 13.14 2.28 -9.05
CA VAL A 457 12.38 1.64 -7.97
C VAL A 457 12.32 0.12 -8.09
N ASN A 458 12.70 -0.46 -9.24
CA ASN A 458 12.69 -1.91 -9.48
C ASN A 458 13.53 -2.74 -8.49
N ARG A 459 14.50 -2.12 -7.79
CA ARG A 459 15.33 -2.79 -6.78
C ARG A 459 14.60 -3.04 -5.47
N SER A 460 13.69 -2.16 -5.09
CA SER A 460 12.90 -2.25 -3.86
C SER A 460 11.46 -2.69 -4.13
N LEU A 461 10.96 -2.46 -5.35
CA LEU A 461 9.58 -2.66 -5.73
C LEU A 461 9.44 -3.67 -6.89
N ALA A 462 8.68 -4.73 -6.66
CA ALA A 462 8.26 -5.72 -7.65
C ALA A 462 6.91 -5.35 -8.33
N ALA A 463 6.62 -4.06 -8.43
CA ALA A 463 5.39 -3.51 -9.01
C ALA A 463 5.72 -2.41 -10.04
N VAL A 464 4.79 -2.18 -10.96
CA VAL A 464 4.80 -1.07 -11.93
C VAL A 464 4.11 0.13 -11.31
N VAL A 465 4.74 1.30 -11.41
CA VAL A 465 4.30 2.58 -10.84
C VAL A 465 4.03 3.57 -11.97
N SER A 466 2.89 4.25 -11.88
CA SER A 466 2.55 5.42 -12.70
C SER A 466 1.93 6.51 -11.83
N GLY A 467 2.00 7.76 -12.29
CA GLY A 467 1.48 8.94 -11.59
C GLY A 467 2.28 10.18 -11.98
N GLN A 468 1.90 11.33 -11.45
CA GLN A 468 2.60 12.59 -11.66
C GLN A 468 3.13 13.12 -10.32
N LEU A 469 4.41 13.47 -10.27
CA LEU A 469 5.09 13.98 -9.08
C LEU A 469 5.33 15.49 -9.22
N SER A 470 4.82 16.24 -8.26
CA SER A 470 5.17 17.64 -8.05
C SER A 470 5.93 17.77 -6.73
N LEU A 471 6.99 18.55 -6.71
CA LEU A 471 7.85 18.74 -5.54
C LEU A 471 8.25 20.21 -5.42
N ASN A 472 8.31 20.72 -4.20
CA ASN A 472 8.98 21.97 -3.90
C ASN A 472 9.77 21.83 -2.60
N THR A 473 10.91 22.51 -2.49
CA THR A 473 11.71 22.51 -1.26
C THR A 473 12.68 23.68 -1.27
N LEU A 474 13.03 24.16 -0.08
CA LEU A 474 14.25 24.93 0.14
C LEU A 474 15.36 23.92 0.45
N LEU A 475 16.35 23.84 -0.42
CA LEU A 475 17.52 22.98 -0.31
C LEU A 475 18.68 23.79 0.27
N ALA A 476 19.37 23.24 1.27
CA ALA A 476 20.65 23.73 1.74
C ALA A 476 21.64 22.56 1.85
N ILE A 477 22.80 22.70 1.23
CA ILE A 477 23.91 21.75 1.25
C ILE A 477 25.12 22.50 1.77
N ASP A 478 25.76 21.97 2.81
CA ASP A 478 27.02 22.45 3.36
C ASP A 478 27.94 21.24 3.61
N GLY A 479 28.92 21.04 2.73
CA GLY A 479 29.75 19.85 2.73
C GLY A 479 28.93 18.58 2.51
N SER A 480 28.88 17.71 3.53
CA SER A 480 28.09 16.46 3.51
C SER A 480 26.69 16.58 4.14
N ARG A 481 26.38 17.72 4.76
CA ARG A 481 25.08 17.95 5.38
C ARG A 481 24.09 18.41 4.31
N ILE A 482 22.96 17.72 4.22
CA ILE A 482 21.85 18.06 3.33
C ILE A 482 20.64 18.38 4.20
N GLN A 483 20.10 19.58 4.02
CA GLN A 483 18.90 20.04 4.68
C GLN A 483 17.84 20.37 3.63
N LEU A 484 16.64 19.84 3.84
CA LEU A 484 15.44 20.21 3.11
C LEU A 484 14.51 20.91 4.09
N HIS A 485 14.01 22.08 3.71
CA HIS A 485 13.00 22.83 4.47
C HIS A 485 11.80 23.12 3.59
N GLN A 486 10.61 23.22 4.18
CA GLN A 486 9.37 23.46 3.46
C GLN A 486 9.17 22.47 2.28
N LEU A 487 9.59 21.22 2.47
CA LEU A 487 9.45 20.17 1.49
C LEU A 487 7.96 19.84 1.31
N GLY A 488 7.40 20.22 0.16
CA GLY A 488 6.09 19.82 -0.30
C GLY A 488 6.22 18.78 -1.40
N ILE A 489 5.48 17.67 -1.29
CA ILE A 489 5.42 16.63 -2.33
C ILE A 489 3.96 16.32 -2.60
N ASP A 490 3.54 16.45 -3.86
CA ASP A 490 2.25 16.00 -4.34
C ASP A 490 2.46 14.89 -5.38
N VAL A 491 1.75 13.77 -5.22
CA VAL A 491 1.68 12.69 -6.20
C VAL A 491 0.23 12.51 -6.62
N ASP A 492 -0.08 12.86 -7.86
CA ASP A 492 -1.41 12.75 -8.44
C ASP A 492 -1.54 11.45 -9.25
N ASP A 493 -2.72 10.82 -9.15
CA ASP A 493 -3.11 9.59 -9.84
C ASP A 493 -2.07 8.45 -9.72
N LEU A 494 -1.53 8.25 -8.51
CA LEU A 494 -0.61 7.15 -8.24
C LEU A 494 -1.32 5.81 -8.47
N LYS A 495 -0.74 4.95 -9.29
CA LYS A 495 -1.14 3.56 -9.46
C LYS A 495 0.06 2.65 -9.29
N VAL A 496 -0.07 1.66 -8.42
CA VAL A 496 0.90 0.61 -8.16
C VAL A 496 0.25 -0.73 -8.49
N ALA A 497 0.77 -1.42 -9.50
CA ALA A 497 0.25 -2.72 -9.93
C ALA A 497 1.35 -3.77 -9.85
N ALA A 498 1.06 -4.93 -9.25
CA ALA A 498 2.01 -6.03 -9.28
C ALA A 498 2.39 -6.40 -10.72
N LYS A 499 3.63 -6.84 -10.94
CA LYS A 499 4.09 -7.34 -12.24
C LYS A 499 3.31 -8.59 -12.68
N ASN A 500 2.71 -9.31 -11.74
CA ASN A 500 1.80 -10.43 -11.99
C ASN A 500 0.34 -10.00 -11.70
N SER A 501 -0.63 -10.62 -12.38
CA SER A 501 -2.06 -10.34 -12.16
C SER A 501 -2.56 -10.79 -10.78
N ALA A 502 -1.87 -11.76 -10.15
CA ALA A 502 -2.22 -12.29 -8.84
C ALA A 502 -2.06 -11.26 -7.71
N GLY A 503 -1.11 -10.33 -7.79
CA GLY A 503 -0.83 -9.34 -6.75
C GLY A 503 -1.83 -8.19 -6.67
N GLY A 504 -2.63 -7.98 -7.73
CA GLY A 504 -3.60 -6.88 -7.80
C GLY A 504 -2.96 -5.51 -8.00
N SER A 505 -3.73 -4.45 -7.77
CA SER A 505 -3.27 -3.07 -7.87
C SER A 505 -3.89 -2.20 -6.78
N ILE A 506 -3.11 -1.23 -6.29
CA ILE A 506 -3.58 -0.14 -5.44
C ILE A 506 -3.41 1.17 -6.22
N ALA A 507 -4.41 2.02 -6.17
CA ALA A 507 -4.34 3.39 -6.68
C ALA A 507 -4.68 4.39 -5.57
N ALA A 508 -4.16 5.61 -5.69
CA ALA A 508 -4.53 6.78 -4.90
C ALA A 508 -4.68 7.98 -5.83
N LYS A 509 -5.76 8.75 -5.68
CA LYS A 509 -5.98 9.95 -6.51
C LYS A 509 -4.97 11.04 -6.20
N LYS A 510 -4.65 11.23 -4.92
CA LYS A 510 -3.66 12.21 -4.49
C LYS A 510 -2.95 11.74 -3.22
N ILE A 511 -1.63 11.90 -3.19
CA ILE A 511 -0.80 11.79 -1.99
C ILE A 511 -0.09 13.12 -1.81
N SER A 512 -0.21 13.73 -0.63
CA SER A 512 0.38 15.03 -0.33
C SER A 512 1.20 14.97 0.95
N LEU A 513 2.43 15.44 0.90
CA LEU A 513 3.31 15.69 2.02
C LEU A 513 3.48 17.20 2.17
N GLU A 514 3.13 17.75 3.33
CA GLU A 514 3.09 19.20 3.55
C GLU A 514 4.15 19.67 4.54
N ASN A 515 4.90 20.70 4.12
CA ASN A 515 5.86 21.44 4.93
C ASN A 515 6.77 20.50 5.75
N ALA A 516 7.42 19.58 5.03
CA ALA A 516 8.36 18.65 5.62
C ALA A 516 9.77 19.25 5.74
N SER A 517 10.57 18.70 6.64
CA SER A 517 11.97 19.03 6.82
C SER A 517 12.80 17.76 6.97
N VAL A 518 13.95 17.71 6.31
CA VAL A 518 14.90 16.60 6.37
C VAL A 518 16.27 17.16 6.75
N ASP A 519 16.96 16.54 7.71
CA ASP A 519 18.34 16.86 8.03
C ASP A 519 19.15 15.56 8.11
N THR A 520 20.10 15.39 7.19
CA THR A 520 20.90 14.15 7.09
C THR A 520 21.96 14.00 8.16
N GLU A 521 22.39 15.09 8.81
CA GLU A 521 23.34 15.03 9.92
C GLU A 521 22.61 14.72 11.23
N ALA A 522 21.47 15.38 11.45
CA ALA A 522 20.64 15.13 12.62
C ALA A 522 19.81 13.83 12.53
N HIS A 523 19.72 13.20 11.35
CA HIS A 523 18.88 12.04 11.06
C HIS A 523 17.40 12.27 11.44
N THR A 524 16.87 13.44 11.08
CA THR A 524 15.48 13.81 11.41
C THR A 524 14.64 14.05 10.17
N PHE A 525 13.39 13.58 10.24
CA PHE A 525 12.33 13.87 9.28
C PHE A 525 11.12 14.39 10.06
N ASN A 526 10.63 15.59 9.74
CA ASN A 526 9.42 16.14 10.35
C ASN A 526 8.48 16.60 9.25
N ALA A 527 7.17 16.38 9.38
CA ALA A 527 6.18 16.85 8.42
C ALA A 527 4.94 17.41 9.13
N SER A 528 4.34 18.44 8.54
CA SER A 528 3.11 19.02 9.07
C SER A 528 1.91 18.11 8.78
N ALA A 529 1.83 17.57 7.57
CA ALA A 529 0.81 16.58 7.24
C ALA A 529 1.27 15.58 6.16
N LEU A 530 0.71 14.37 6.21
CA LEU A 530 0.73 13.38 5.15
C LEU A 530 -0.72 12.98 4.85
N ARG A 531 -1.23 13.34 3.66
CA ARG A 531 -2.62 13.11 3.25
C ARG A 531 -2.69 12.16 2.06
N LEU A 532 -3.54 11.14 2.14
CA LEU A 532 -3.82 10.20 1.07
C LEU A 532 -5.31 10.27 0.73
N ALA A 533 -5.66 10.67 -0.48
CA ALA A 533 -7.04 10.81 -0.92
C ALA A 533 -7.40 9.81 -2.01
N GLY A 534 -8.59 9.23 -1.92
CA GLY A 534 -9.14 8.37 -2.95
C GLY A 534 -8.39 7.06 -3.15
N ILE A 535 -7.92 6.42 -2.07
CA ILE A 535 -7.30 5.09 -2.15
C ILE A 535 -8.34 4.09 -2.67
N GLN A 536 -7.98 3.33 -3.70
CA GLN A 536 -8.77 2.26 -4.28
C GLN A 536 -7.91 1.01 -4.44
N GLY A 537 -8.39 -0.12 -3.92
CA GLY A 537 -7.68 -1.39 -4.09
C GLY A 537 -8.28 -2.49 -3.24
N ASP A 538 -7.79 -3.70 -3.50
CA ASP A 538 -8.16 -4.89 -2.76
C ASP A 538 -6.97 -5.42 -1.93
N VAL A 539 -7.23 -5.66 -0.65
CA VAL A 539 -6.32 -6.31 0.28
C VAL A 539 -6.78 -7.75 0.44
N ARG A 540 -5.98 -8.69 -0.03
CA ARG A 540 -6.27 -10.12 0.07
C ARG A 540 -5.29 -10.76 1.02
N ARG A 541 -5.81 -11.49 2.01
CA ARG A 541 -5.04 -12.40 2.85
C ARG A 541 -5.22 -13.82 2.30
N ASP A 542 -4.13 -14.49 1.95
CA ASP A 542 -4.17 -15.87 1.46
C ASP A 542 -4.32 -16.89 2.60
N ALA A 543 -4.43 -18.17 2.25
CA ALA A 543 -4.59 -19.26 3.22
C ALA A 543 -3.39 -19.42 4.17
N GLN A 544 -2.22 -18.89 3.80
CA GLN A 544 -1.00 -18.88 4.61
C GLN A 544 -0.88 -17.60 5.45
N GLY A 545 -1.87 -16.71 5.39
CA GLY A 545 -1.92 -15.47 6.12
C GLY A 545 -1.09 -14.33 5.50
N LYS A 546 -0.52 -14.51 4.29
CA LYS A 546 0.23 -13.46 3.59
C LYS A 546 -0.70 -12.51 2.87
N LEU A 547 -0.33 -11.23 2.85
CA LEU A 547 -1.08 -10.20 2.13
C LEU A 547 -0.60 -10.10 0.68
N ASN A 548 -1.50 -9.92 -0.28
CA ASN A 548 -1.15 -9.66 -1.69
C ASN A 548 -0.21 -8.46 -1.86
N LEU A 549 -0.31 -7.46 -0.98
CA LEU A 549 0.55 -6.27 -1.00
C LEU A 549 2.03 -6.57 -0.74
N GLN A 550 2.35 -7.70 -0.11
CA GLN A 550 3.73 -8.15 0.06
C GLN A 550 4.39 -8.48 -1.28
N GLN A 551 3.60 -8.77 -2.33
CA GLN A 551 4.11 -9.02 -3.69
C GLN A 551 4.56 -7.74 -4.41
N PHE A 552 4.23 -6.56 -3.87
CA PHE A 552 4.78 -5.30 -4.39
C PHE A 552 6.22 -5.08 -3.96
N LEU A 553 6.69 -5.77 -2.92
CA LEU A 553 8.05 -5.66 -2.43
C LEU A 553 8.98 -6.64 -3.17
N ALA A 554 10.18 -6.18 -3.53
CA ALA A 554 11.20 -7.08 -4.04
C ALA A 554 11.67 -8.04 -2.92
N PRO A 555 11.90 -9.34 -3.19
CA PRO A 555 12.42 -10.27 -2.20
C PRO A 555 13.75 -9.79 -1.63
N ALA A 556 13.86 -9.74 -0.29
CA ALA A 556 15.12 -9.44 0.39
C ALA A 556 16.16 -10.50 0.00
N GLY A 557 17.04 -10.17 -0.94
CA GLY A 557 18.02 -11.09 -1.53
C GLY A 557 18.20 -10.97 -3.04
N ALA A 558 17.30 -10.28 -3.75
CA ALA A 558 17.40 -10.07 -5.20
C ALA A 558 18.36 -8.92 -5.61
N SER A 559 18.85 -8.12 -4.65
CA SER A 559 19.96 -7.20 -4.90
C SER A 559 21.25 -8.02 -5.02
N ALA A 560 21.77 -8.06 -6.24
CA ALA A 560 23.01 -8.73 -6.62
C ALA A 560 24.10 -8.56 -5.55
N LYS A 561 24.78 -9.67 -5.30
CA LYS A 561 26.08 -9.88 -4.66
C LYS A 561 27.02 -8.67 -4.84
N ALA A 562 26.83 -7.63 -4.03
CA ALA A 562 27.86 -6.62 -3.81
C ALA A 562 28.97 -7.33 -3.03
N ALA A 563 30.19 -7.29 -3.58
CA ALA A 563 31.37 -7.85 -2.95
C ALA A 563 31.46 -7.40 -1.47
N PRO A 564 31.95 -8.26 -0.55
CA PRO A 564 32.06 -7.90 0.85
C PRO A 564 33.03 -6.72 0.99
N SER A 565 32.49 -5.51 1.14
CA SER A 565 33.24 -4.36 1.61
C SER A 565 33.56 -4.61 3.07
N THR A 566 34.84 -4.78 3.35
CA THR A 566 35.43 -4.72 4.67
C THR A 566 35.01 -3.44 5.40
N ALA A 567 34.89 -3.57 6.72
CA ALA A 567 34.50 -2.57 7.72
C ALA A 567 33.00 -2.24 7.83
N ALA A 568 32.31 -3.01 8.67
CA ALA A 568 31.13 -2.53 9.39
C ALA A 568 31.51 -1.30 10.24
N LYS A 569 31.43 -0.10 9.64
CA LYS A 569 31.42 1.15 10.39
C LYS A 569 30.17 1.17 11.26
N LYS A 570 30.37 1.57 12.52
CA LYS A 570 29.32 1.80 13.53
C LYS A 570 28.11 2.48 12.88
N SER A 571 26.92 1.93 13.07
CA SER A 571 25.67 2.56 12.62
C SER A 571 25.62 3.97 13.21
N GLY A 572 25.39 4.97 12.36
CA GLY A 572 25.05 6.31 12.83
C GLY A 572 23.78 6.31 13.69
N PRO A 573 23.40 7.48 14.24
CA PRO A 573 22.12 7.65 14.91
C PRO A 573 20.95 7.12 14.07
N GLU A 574 19.97 6.47 14.71
CA GLU A 574 18.75 6.03 14.01
C GLU A 574 17.91 7.23 13.58
N TRP A 575 17.25 7.11 12.41
CA TRP A 575 16.35 8.15 11.91
C TRP A 575 15.12 8.31 12.82
N VAL A 576 14.82 9.56 13.17
CA VAL A 576 13.61 9.94 13.91
C VAL A 576 12.66 10.65 12.95
N ALA A 577 11.50 10.06 12.73
CA ALA A 577 10.46 10.61 11.86
C ALA A 577 9.25 11.05 12.67
N SER A 578 8.71 12.24 12.40
CA SER A 578 7.46 12.71 13.00
C SER A 578 6.53 13.35 11.96
N VAL A 579 5.23 13.11 12.10
CA VAL A 579 4.16 13.66 11.25
C VAL A 579 3.06 14.19 12.17
N ASN A 580 2.80 15.50 12.12
CA ASN A 580 1.78 16.11 13.00
C ASN A 580 0.37 15.63 12.66
N GLN A 581 0.06 15.42 11.37
CA GLN A 581 -1.22 14.87 10.93
C GLN A 581 -1.06 13.86 9.79
N PHE A 582 -1.51 12.64 10.01
CA PHE A 582 -1.73 11.64 8.97
C PHE A 582 -3.22 11.56 8.66
N ALA A 583 -3.61 11.64 7.39
CA ALA A 583 -5.00 11.54 6.99
C ALA A 583 -5.19 10.66 5.75
N VAL A 584 -6.22 9.83 5.77
CA VAL A 584 -6.76 9.11 4.61
C VAL A 584 -8.18 9.59 4.40
N SER A 585 -8.56 10.00 3.18
CA SER A 585 -9.91 10.45 2.87
C SER A 585 -10.48 9.80 1.61
N ASP A 586 -11.82 9.76 1.52
CA ASP A 586 -12.58 9.37 0.33
C ASP A 586 -12.17 8.02 -0.27
N SER A 587 -11.71 7.11 0.58
CA SER A 587 -11.10 5.84 0.16
C SER A 587 -12.10 4.69 0.17
N SER A 588 -11.90 3.71 -0.71
CA SER A 588 -12.70 2.49 -0.80
C SER A 588 -11.79 1.28 -0.89
N VAL A 589 -11.85 0.42 0.13
CA VAL A 589 -10.97 -0.75 0.27
C VAL A 589 -11.82 -2.01 0.36
N ALA A 590 -11.55 -2.96 -0.52
CA ALA A 590 -12.09 -4.31 -0.41
C ALA A 590 -11.10 -5.20 0.35
N TYR A 591 -11.57 -5.96 1.33
CA TYR A 591 -10.78 -6.92 2.08
C TYR A 591 -11.31 -8.33 1.84
N LEU A 592 -10.45 -9.23 1.42
CA LEU A 592 -10.75 -10.65 1.21
C LEU A 592 -9.81 -11.51 2.06
N ASP A 593 -10.35 -12.22 3.04
CA ASP A 593 -9.58 -13.14 3.88
C ASP A 593 -9.88 -14.60 3.52
N ASN A 594 -8.92 -15.25 2.85
CA ASN A 594 -8.96 -16.67 2.52
C ASN A 594 -8.27 -17.56 3.58
N ALA A 595 -7.78 -16.99 4.68
CA ALA A 595 -7.25 -17.75 5.81
C ALA A 595 -8.34 -18.47 6.62
N VAL A 596 -9.60 -18.04 6.46
CA VAL A 596 -10.78 -18.64 7.06
C VAL A 596 -11.69 -19.25 5.99
N LYS A 597 -12.48 -20.27 6.35
CA LYS A 597 -13.41 -20.95 5.43
C LYS A 597 -14.86 -20.89 5.95
N PRO A 598 -15.83 -20.41 5.15
CA PRO A 598 -15.66 -19.77 3.84
C PRO A 598 -14.92 -18.43 3.93
N ALA A 599 -14.34 -17.97 2.82
CA ALA A 599 -13.56 -16.74 2.80
C ALA A 599 -14.39 -15.50 3.18
N VAL A 600 -13.85 -14.63 4.02
CA VAL A 600 -14.51 -13.41 4.47
C VAL A 600 -14.31 -12.32 3.43
N LYS A 601 -15.40 -11.65 3.05
CA LYS A 601 -15.41 -10.49 2.16
C LYS A 601 -15.96 -9.29 2.91
N LEU A 602 -15.14 -8.27 3.07
CA LEU A 602 -15.52 -6.99 3.66
C LEU A 602 -15.24 -5.88 2.65
N ARG A 603 -16.08 -4.85 2.65
CA ARG A 603 -15.85 -3.63 1.88
C ARG A 603 -16.04 -2.44 2.80
N ALA A 604 -15.02 -1.60 2.87
CA ALA A 604 -15.02 -0.34 3.58
C ALA A 604 -15.12 0.80 2.56
N ASP A 605 -16.30 1.40 2.45
CA ASP A 605 -16.54 2.58 1.62
C ASP A 605 -16.47 3.85 2.47
N GLY A 606 -16.06 4.96 1.87
CA GLY A 606 -15.87 6.24 2.56
C GLY A 606 -14.91 6.13 3.76
N PHE A 607 -13.84 5.35 3.61
CA PHE A 607 -12.81 5.15 4.63
C PHE A 607 -12.06 6.47 4.87
N ASN A 608 -12.35 7.09 6.01
CA ASN A 608 -11.74 8.33 6.46
C ASN A 608 -11.01 8.06 7.79
N LEU A 609 -9.68 8.16 7.79
CA LEU A 609 -8.83 7.93 8.96
C LEU A 609 -7.98 9.17 9.21
N THR A 610 -7.92 9.65 10.45
CA THR A 610 -6.98 10.70 10.86
C THR A 610 -6.20 10.23 12.07
N ALA A 611 -4.89 10.49 12.09
CA ALA A 611 -4.02 10.27 13.24
C ALA A 611 -3.14 11.52 13.46
N GLU A 612 -3.11 12.06 14.68
CA GLU A 612 -2.33 13.25 15.03
C GLU A 612 -1.10 12.88 15.88
N ASN A 613 0.00 13.60 15.70
CA ASN A 613 1.27 13.43 16.44
C ASN A 613 1.93 12.05 16.29
N VAL A 614 1.97 11.50 15.08
CA VAL A 614 2.59 10.19 14.80
C VAL A 614 4.11 10.35 14.76
N SER A 615 4.86 9.64 15.61
CA SER A 615 6.33 9.61 15.59
C SER A 615 6.87 8.18 15.56
N SER A 616 8.05 7.97 14.98
CA SER A 616 8.71 6.66 14.98
C SER A 616 9.08 6.16 16.38
N LYS A 617 9.21 7.08 17.36
CA LYS A 617 9.44 6.75 18.78
C LYS A 617 8.16 6.46 19.55
N LEU A 618 6.99 6.81 18.99
CA LEU A 618 5.69 6.75 19.65
C LEU A 618 5.70 7.47 21.02
N ASP A 619 6.50 8.52 21.17
CA ASP A 619 6.78 9.19 22.44
C ASP A 619 5.69 10.17 22.89
N LYS A 620 4.77 10.53 21.97
CA LYS A 620 3.62 11.39 22.23
C LYS A 620 2.31 10.61 22.14
N PRO A 621 1.25 11.05 22.85
CA PRO A 621 -0.10 10.53 22.63
C PRO A 621 -0.57 10.78 21.19
N ILE A 622 -1.21 9.78 20.58
CA ILE A 622 -1.73 9.84 19.21
C ILE A 622 -3.25 9.89 19.27
N LYS A 623 -3.85 10.96 18.75
CA LYS A 623 -5.31 11.06 18.60
C LYS A 623 -5.71 10.40 17.29
N VAL A 624 -6.65 9.48 17.31
CA VAL A 624 -7.12 8.73 16.15
C VAL A 624 -8.62 8.94 15.94
N ALA A 625 -9.05 9.08 14.69
CA ALA A 625 -10.45 9.06 14.31
C ALA A 625 -10.65 8.26 13.02
N LEU A 626 -11.64 7.39 12.98
CA LEU A 626 -12.00 6.55 11.85
C LEU A 626 -13.50 6.68 11.59
N ARG A 627 -13.88 6.95 10.35
CA ARG A 627 -15.28 6.87 9.87
C ARG A 627 -15.33 6.03 8.61
N THR A 628 -16.21 5.05 8.55
CA THR A 628 -16.39 4.21 7.36
C THR A 628 -17.77 3.54 7.31
N GLN A 629 -18.20 3.17 6.11
CA GLN A 629 -19.36 2.35 5.84
C GLN A 629 -18.92 0.93 5.45
N LEU A 630 -19.32 -0.07 6.23
CA LEU A 630 -18.99 -1.48 6.04
C LEU A 630 -20.14 -2.22 5.33
N ASN A 631 -19.83 -2.94 4.25
CA ASN A 631 -20.76 -3.80 3.50
C ASN A 631 -22.10 -3.12 3.16
N LYS A 632 -22.05 -1.85 2.71
CA LYS A 632 -23.18 -0.98 2.30
C LYS A 632 -24.18 -0.56 3.38
N SER A 633 -24.35 -1.29 4.49
CA SER A 633 -25.37 -0.96 5.50
C SER A 633 -24.79 -0.59 6.87
N GLY A 634 -23.61 -1.11 7.22
CA GLY A 634 -22.99 -0.88 8.52
C GLY A 634 -22.28 0.47 8.56
N LYS A 635 -22.46 1.25 9.63
CA LYS A 635 -21.67 2.47 9.88
C LYS A 635 -20.74 2.23 11.06
N LEU A 636 -19.50 2.65 10.95
CA LEU A 636 -18.51 2.60 12.03
C LEU A 636 -17.87 3.98 12.18
N SER A 637 -17.99 4.55 13.37
CA SER A 637 -17.24 5.71 13.82
C SER A 637 -16.44 5.33 15.06
N VAL A 638 -15.15 5.64 15.06
CA VAL A 638 -14.25 5.41 16.19
C VAL A 638 -13.46 6.69 16.39
N ASP A 639 -13.51 7.27 17.59
CA ASP A 639 -12.67 8.41 17.97
C ASP A 639 -11.87 7.98 19.22
N GLY A 640 -10.59 8.32 19.34
CA GLY A 640 -9.81 7.79 20.45
C GLY A 640 -8.41 8.38 20.61
N ASN A 641 -7.76 7.99 21.69
CA ASN A 641 -6.40 8.38 22.04
C ASN A 641 -5.56 7.13 22.35
N VAL A 642 -4.40 7.04 21.72
CA VAL A 642 -3.36 6.05 21.99
C VAL A 642 -2.31 6.73 22.86
N ALA A 643 -2.03 6.20 24.04
CA ALA A 643 -1.00 6.73 24.93
C ALA A 643 0.41 6.49 24.35
N ALA A 644 1.38 7.30 24.80
CA ALA A 644 2.77 7.15 24.41
C ALA A 644 3.28 5.72 24.64
N GLN A 645 4.12 5.26 23.73
CA GLN A 645 4.68 3.91 23.63
C GLN A 645 3.60 2.82 23.49
N MET A 646 2.40 3.19 23.04
CA MET A 646 1.22 2.31 22.99
C MET A 646 0.94 1.62 24.33
N LYS A 647 1.15 2.31 25.47
CA LYS A 647 0.87 1.71 26.79
C LYS A 647 -0.61 1.41 27.00
N SER A 648 -1.46 2.29 26.49
CA SER A 648 -2.91 2.11 26.51
C SER A 648 -3.57 2.73 25.29
N VAL A 649 -4.77 2.26 24.96
CA VAL A 649 -5.60 2.72 23.86
C VAL A 649 -7.01 2.95 24.41
N ALA A 650 -7.54 4.17 24.27
CA ALA A 650 -8.90 4.51 24.65
C ALA A 650 -9.70 4.94 23.41
N LEU A 651 -10.76 4.20 23.07
CA LEU A 651 -11.59 4.39 21.88
C LEU A 651 -13.05 4.59 22.28
N ASP A 652 -13.66 5.68 21.84
CA ASP A 652 -15.11 5.86 21.77
C ASP A 652 -15.59 5.23 20.45
N ILE A 653 -16.40 4.17 20.53
CA ILE A 653 -16.89 3.40 19.39
C ILE A 653 -18.40 3.66 19.24
N ASP A 654 -18.82 4.04 18.03
CA ASP A 654 -20.23 4.12 17.59
C ASP A 654 -20.37 3.30 16.30
N ALA A 655 -20.87 2.08 16.46
CA ALA A 655 -21.11 1.14 15.38
C ALA A 655 -22.61 0.88 15.24
N GLN A 656 -23.12 0.94 14.01
CA GLN A 656 -24.54 0.81 13.73
C GLN A 656 -24.76 -0.20 12.62
N ASN A 657 -25.68 -1.13 12.84
CA ASN A 657 -26.15 -2.12 11.87
C ASN A 657 -25.02 -2.91 11.20
N LEU A 658 -23.99 -3.30 11.98
CA LEU A 658 -22.91 -4.14 11.48
C LEU A 658 -23.43 -5.55 11.17
N PRO A 659 -23.27 -6.07 9.93
CA PRO A 659 -23.76 -7.38 9.56
C PRO A 659 -22.87 -8.48 10.17
N VAL A 660 -23.34 -9.09 11.25
CA VAL A 660 -22.61 -10.15 11.98
C VAL A 660 -22.36 -11.41 11.13
N PRO A 661 -23.27 -11.86 10.23
CA PRO A 661 -23.00 -13.01 9.37
C PRO A 661 -21.73 -12.88 8.53
N ALA A 662 -21.32 -11.66 8.16
CA ALA A 662 -20.10 -11.43 7.39
C ALA A 662 -18.82 -11.81 8.18
N LEU A 663 -18.90 -11.93 9.51
CA LEU A 663 -17.81 -12.30 10.40
C LEU A 663 -17.90 -13.75 10.88
N GLN A 664 -18.96 -14.50 10.54
CA GLN A 664 -19.15 -15.90 10.96
C GLN A 664 -17.93 -16.80 10.75
N PRO A 665 -17.18 -16.72 9.62
CA PRO A 665 -16.04 -17.60 9.42
C PRO A 665 -14.93 -17.44 10.48
N TYR A 666 -14.84 -16.31 11.19
CA TYR A 666 -13.86 -16.12 12.26
C TYR A 666 -14.18 -16.89 13.55
N PHE A 667 -15.44 -17.33 13.71
CA PHE A 667 -15.86 -18.06 14.91
C PHE A 667 -16.61 -19.36 14.61
N THR A 668 -16.55 -19.82 13.36
CA THR A 668 -17.19 -21.08 12.92
C THR A 668 -16.62 -22.31 13.62
N ASP A 669 -15.39 -22.26 14.11
CA ASP A 669 -14.76 -23.35 14.87
C ASP A 669 -15.16 -23.37 16.35
N PHE A 670 -15.77 -22.30 16.87
CA PHE A 670 -16.23 -22.23 18.27
C PHE A 670 -17.71 -22.60 18.43
N LEU A 671 -18.50 -22.40 17.37
CA LEU A 671 -19.94 -22.58 17.40
C LEU A 671 -20.40 -23.58 16.32
N ASN A 672 -21.18 -24.60 16.71
CA ASN A 672 -21.76 -25.60 15.81
C ASN A 672 -23.10 -25.13 15.19
N VAL A 673 -23.17 -23.88 14.76
CA VAL A 673 -24.38 -23.26 14.20
C VAL A 673 -24.07 -22.38 13.00
N THR A 674 -25.07 -22.13 12.15
CA THR A 674 -24.98 -21.19 11.03
C THR A 674 -25.76 -19.92 11.33
N LEU A 675 -25.14 -18.78 11.14
CA LEU A 675 -25.75 -17.48 11.38
C LEU A 675 -26.30 -16.89 10.07
N SER A 676 -27.62 -16.93 9.93
CA SER A 676 -28.30 -16.51 8.68
C SER A 676 -28.53 -15.00 8.61
N SER A 677 -28.83 -14.35 9.73
CA SER A 677 -29.04 -12.90 9.83
C SER A 677 -28.63 -12.37 11.20
N GLY A 678 -28.30 -11.07 11.27
CA GLY A 678 -27.99 -10.38 12.51
C GLY A 678 -27.31 -9.03 12.28
N LEU A 679 -27.83 -7.98 12.93
CA LEU A 679 -27.29 -6.63 12.90
C LEU A 679 -26.84 -6.21 14.30
N ALA A 680 -25.54 -6.04 14.48
CA ALA A 680 -24.96 -5.56 15.73
C ALA A 680 -24.79 -4.04 15.71
N SER A 681 -25.24 -3.39 16.77
CA SER A 681 -25.02 -1.97 17.03
C SER A 681 -24.42 -1.82 18.42
N THR A 682 -23.44 -0.94 18.58
CA THR A 682 -22.81 -0.67 19.87
C THR A 682 -22.39 0.79 19.96
N LYS A 683 -22.57 1.37 21.15
CA LYS A 683 -22.06 2.69 21.50
C LYS A 683 -21.40 2.60 22.86
N GLY A 684 -20.11 2.85 22.94
CA GLY A 684 -19.36 2.65 24.18
C GLY A 684 -17.90 3.05 24.10
N LYS A 685 -17.24 3.04 25.25
CA LYS A 685 -15.82 3.32 25.43
C LYS A 685 -15.06 2.03 25.64
N LEU A 686 -14.09 1.75 24.78
CA LEU A 686 -13.15 0.63 24.88
C LEU A 686 -11.81 1.16 25.37
N SER A 687 -11.29 0.59 26.45
CA SER A 687 -9.95 0.86 26.97
C SER A 687 -9.11 -0.42 26.92
N LEU A 688 -7.97 -0.39 26.26
CA LEU A 688 -7.01 -1.49 26.19
C LEU A 688 -5.73 -1.07 26.89
N VAL A 689 -5.22 -1.89 27.80
CA VAL A 689 -3.86 -1.77 28.34
C VAL A 689 -3.05 -2.91 27.75
N LEU A 690 -2.04 -2.54 26.95
CA LEU A 690 -1.25 -3.50 26.19
C LEU A 690 -0.24 -4.21 27.12
N PRO A 691 -0.02 -5.52 26.92
CA PRO A 691 0.79 -6.32 27.83
C PRO A 691 2.26 -5.88 27.80
N SER A 692 2.88 -5.78 28.99
CA SER A 692 4.32 -5.53 29.16
C SER A 692 4.92 -6.65 30.02
N GLY A 693 5.84 -7.43 29.46
CA GLY A 693 6.45 -8.58 30.15
C GLY A 693 5.47 -9.75 30.32
N ARG A 694 5.24 -10.20 31.57
CA ARG A 694 4.36 -11.33 31.91
C ARG A 694 2.89 -10.94 32.16
N GLN A 695 2.52 -9.67 32.03
CA GLN A 695 1.15 -9.22 32.26
C GLN A 695 0.24 -9.55 31.07
N GLU A 696 -1.00 -9.96 31.35
CA GLU A 696 -2.02 -10.16 30.33
C GLU A 696 -2.62 -8.81 29.87
N MET A 697 -3.21 -8.80 28.68
CA MET A 697 -3.88 -7.61 28.14
C MET A 697 -5.14 -7.31 28.96
N VAL A 698 -5.22 -6.11 29.55
CA VAL A 698 -6.42 -5.68 30.28
C VAL A 698 -7.36 -4.95 29.34
N THR A 699 -8.59 -5.43 29.24
CA THR A 699 -9.63 -4.88 28.35
C THR A 699 -10.79 -4.36 29.20
N GLY A 700 -11.06 -3.07 29.09
CA GLY A 700 -12.21 -2.40 29.68
C GLY A 700 -13.21 -1.99 28.60
N TYR A 701 -14.51 -2.23 28.79
CA TYR A 701 -15.56 -1.78 27.90
C TYR A 701 -16.74 -1.22 28.71
N ASN A 702 -17.16 0.01 28.40
CA ASN A 702 -18.30 0.66 29.02
C ASN A 702 -19.28 1.17 27.97
N GLY A 703 -20.50 0.64 27.90
CA GLY A 703 -21.46 1.04 26.87
C GLY A 703 -22.70 0.17 26.74
N MET A 704 -23.19 0.04 25.50
CA MET A 704 -24.34 -0.79 25.16
C MET A 704 -24.07 -1.67 23.93
N LEU A 705 -24.76 -2.80 23.89
CA LEU A 705 -24.80 -3.72 22.75
C LEU A 705 -26.26 -3.98 22.39
N ARG A 706 -26.60 -3.81 21.11
CA ARG A 706 -27.89 -4.18 20.52
C ARG A 706 -27.65 -5.19 19.41
N LEU A 707 -28.39 -6.28 19.42
CA LEU A 707 -28.38 -7.28 18.35
C LEU A 707 -29.80 -7.46 17.82
N ALA A 708 -30.04 -6.99 16.59
CA ALA A 708 -31.34 -7.00 15.95
C ALA A 708 -31.43 -8.06 14.85
N ASN A 709 -32.65 -8.57 14.62
CA ASN A 709 -33.01 -9.53 13.57
C ASN A 709 -32.05 -10.73 13.52
N PHE A 710 -31.75 -11.30 14.68
CA PHE A 710 -30.77 -12.37 14.82
C PHE A 710 -31.42 -13.72 14.55
N ARG A 711 -30.80 -14.55 13.71
CA ARG A 711 -31.32 -15.88 13.38
C ARG A 711 -30.19 -16.88 13.21
N VAL A 712 -30.21 -17.88 14.09
CA VAL A 712 -29.28 -19.00 14.14
C VAL A 712 -30.00 -20.26 13.69
N LEU A 713 -29.36 -20.96 12.76
CA LEU A 713 -29.81 -22.23 12.23
C LEU A 713 -28.87 -23.34 12.72
N ASP A 714 -29.43 -24.51 12.93
CA ASP A 714 -28.64 -25.72 13.14
C ASP A 714 -27.77 -26.00 11.89
N LYS A 715 -26.50 -26.34 12.12
CA LYS A 715 -25.52 -26.52 11.03
C LYS A 715 -25.80 -27.77 10.18
N GLU A 716 -26.40 -28.81 10.75
CA GLU A 716 -26.69 -30.07 10.06
C GLU A 716 -28.06 -30.05 9.40
N THR A 717 -29.10 -29.65 10.13
CA THR A 717 -30.49 -29.75 9.65
C THR A 717 -31.02 -28.47 9.02
N SER A 718 -30.28 -27.35 9.16
CA SER A 718 -30.76 -26.01 8.79
C SER A 718 -32.08 -25.60 9.48
N ALA A 719 -32.47 -26.28 10.55
CA ALA A 719 -33.65 -25.94 11.32
C ALA A 719 -33.43 -24.68 12.16
N ASP A 720 -34.51 -23.92 12.40
CA ASP A 720 -34.47 -22.79 13.34
C ASP A 720 -34.04 -23.31 14.73
N PHE A 721 -32.92 -22.77 15.23
CA PHE A 721 -32.40 -23.10 16.55
C PHE A 721 -32.76 -22.00 17.55
N LEU A 722 -32.46 -20.76 17.18
CA LEU A 722 -32.60 -19.58 18.03
C LEU A 722 -32.80 -18.35 17.13
N LYS A 723 -33.84 -17.55 17.41
CA LYS A 723 -34.06 -16.27 16.71
C LYS A 723 -34.62 -15.24 17.66
N TRP A 724 -34.36 -13.97 17.42
CA TRP A 724 -35.03 -12.87 18.11
C TRP A 724 -35.04 -11.61 17.26
N LYS A 725 -36.02 -10.76 17.52
CA LYS A 725 -36.10 -9.45 16.89
C LYS A 725 -35.08 -8.49 17.47
N MET A 726 -34.94 -8.46 18.79
CA MET A 726 -34.01 -7.55 19.46
C MET A 726 -33.49 -8.16 20.77
N LEU A 727 -32.17 -8.07 20.94
CA LEU A 727 -31.49 -8.25 22.22
C LEU A 727 -30.75 -6.95 22.54
N ASP A 728 -31.20 -6.26 23.59
CA ASP A 728 -30.63 -5.01 24.08
C ASP A 728 -29.93 -5.23 25.42
N VAL A 729 -28.63 -5.01 25.44
CA VAL A 729 -27.79 -5.05 26.65
C VAL A 729 -27.26 -3.64 26.91
N SER A 730 -27.75 -3.02 27.98
CA SER A 730 -27.43 -1.63 28.34
C SER A 730 -26.67 -1.55 29.66
N GLY A 731 -25.87 -0.50 29.81
CA GLY A 731 -25.03 -0.28 30.99
C GLY A 731 -24.00 -1.40 31.21
N ILE A 732 -23.39 -1.87 30.11
CA ILE A 732 -22.27 -2.82 30.16
C ILE A 732 -21.08 -2.08 30.78
N ASN A 733 -20.46 -2.69 31.79
CA ASN A 733 -19.18 -2.29 32.35
C ASN A 733 -18.37 -3.57 32.58
N ALA A 734 -17.49 -3.88 31.64
CA ALA A 734 -16.66 -5.08 31.64
C ALA A 734 -15.19 -4.70 31.78
N ASN A 735 -14.46 -5.36 32.68
CA ASN A 735 -13.02 -5.28 32.84
C ASN A 735 -12.46 -6.71 32.94
N ILE A 736 -11.69 -7.13 31.93
CA ILE A 736 -11.25 -8.51 31.69
C ILE A 736 -9.73 -8.53 31.55
N GLY A 737 -9.07 -9.58 32.04
CA GLY A 737 -7.61 -9.77 31.95
C GLY A 737 -6.78 -9.10 33.06
N GLY A 738 -7.41 -8.31 33.93
CA GLY A 738 -6.78 -7.76 35.14
C GLY A 738 -6.82 -8.71 36.35
N PRO A 739 -6.17 -8.34 37.48
CA PRO A 739 -6.16 -9.13 38.72
C PRO A 739 -7.55 -9.26 39.38
N ARG A 740 -8.51 -8.41 39.01
CA ARG A 740 -9.92 -8.53 39.39
C ARG A 740 -10.78 -8.32 38.16
N GLN A 741 -11.38 -9.40 37.67
CA GLN A 741 -12.25 -9.36 36.50
C GLN A 741 -13.69 -9.07 36.94
N ASN A 742 -14.36 -8.11 36.30
CA ASN A 742 -15.73 -7.74 36.61
C ASN A 742 -16.52 -7.50 35.32
N VAL A 743 -17.75 -8.01 35.25
CA VAL A 743 -18.71 -7.74 34.18
C VAL A 743 -20.03 -7.35 34.83
N THR A 744 -20.42 -6.08 34.71
CA THR A 744 -21.71 -5.56 35.15
C THR A 744 -22.57 -5.22 33.94
N LEU A 745 -23.83 -5.67 33.93
CA LEU A 745 -24.83 -5.41 32.89
C LEU A 745 -26.05 -4.77 33.58
N ALA A 746 -26.36 -3.50 33.31
CA ALA A 746 -27.45 -2.83 34.01
C ALA A 746 -28.83 -3.40 33.64
N LYS A 747 -29.08 -3.63 32.35
CA LYS A 747 -30.32 -4.22 31.87
C LYS A 747 -30.12 -5.04 30.59
N ILE A 748 -30.73 -6.21 30.55
CA ILE A 748 -30.86 -7.09 29.38
C ILE A 748 -32.34 -7.11 28.99
N ALA A 749 -32.67 -6.77 27.75
CA ALA A 749 -34.03 -6.86 27.21
C ALA A 749 -34.01 -7.76 25.97
N LEU A 750 -34.89 -8.76 25.94
CA LEU A 750 -35.02 -9.72 24.84
C LEU A 750 -36.46 -9.72 24.32
N ASP A 751 -36.62 -9.26 23.08
CA ASP A 751 -37.91 -9.07 22.43
C ASP A 751 -38.13 -10.09 21.30
N ASP A 752 -39.34 -10.66 21.27
CA ASP A 752 -39.85 -11.57 20.25
C ASP A 752 -38.85 -12.71 19.95
N PHE A 753 -38.42 -13.42 21.00
CA PHE A 753 -37.47 -14.52 20.86
C PHE A 753 -38.16 -15.85 20.59
N TYR A 754 -37.46 -16.72 19.86
CA TYR A 754 -37.79 -18.13 19.70
C TYR A 754 -36.57 -18.98 20.05
N ALA A 755 -36.80 -20.05 20.80
CA ALA A 755 -35.78 -21.04 21.15
C ALA A 755 -36.33 -22.46 20.94
N ARG A 756 -35.53 -23.33 20.32
CA ARG A 756 -35.84 -24.74 20.17
C ARG A 756 -35.01 -25.57 21.14
N ILE A 757 -35.68 -26.22 22.08
CA ILE A 757 -35.07 -27.02 23.14
C ILE A 757 -35.46 -28.48 22.93
N ILE A 758 -34.47 -29.37 22.81
CA ILE A 758 -34.68 -30.79 22.58
C ILE A 758 -33.93 -31.57 23.67
N LEU A 759 -34.65 -32.39 24.42
CA LEU A 759 -34.10 -33.42 25.28
C LEU A 759 -33.99 -34.73 24.49
N SER A 760 -32.79 -35.29 24.39
CA SER A 760 -32.55 -36.52 23.63
C SER A 760 -33.09 -37.76 24.35
N ASP A 761 -33.12 -38.88 23.63
CA ASP A 761 -33.37 -40.23 24.18
C ASP A 761 -32.37 -40.64 25.28
N LYS A 762 -31.19 -40.01 25.31
CA LYS A 762 -30.14 -40.14 26.33
C LYS A 762 -30.20 -39.05 27.40
N ALA A 763 -31.30 -38.31 27.50
CA ALA A 763 -31.49 -37.21 28.46
C ALA A 763 -30.45 -36.07 28.34
N LYS A 764 -29.95 -35.80 27.13
CA LYS A 764 -29.03 -34.69 26.83
C LYS A 764 -29.77 -33.54 26.12
N LEU A 765 -29.51 -32.30 26.53
CA LEU A 765 -30.08 -31.11 25.90
C LEU A 765 -29.26 -30.66 24.67
N ASN A 766 -29.94 -30.29 23.58
CA ASN A 766 -29.33 -29.75 22.36
C ASN A 766 -28.55 -28.44 22.57
N LEU A 767 -28.87 -27.65 23.60
CA LEU A 767 -28.12 -26.43 23.96
C LEU A 767 -26.66 -26.71 24.36
N GLN A 768 -26.35 -27.92 24.82
CA GLN A 768 -24.99 -28.31 25.20
C GLN A 768 -24.08 -28.54 23.99
N ASP A 769 -24.66 -28.70 22.79
CA ASP A 769 -23.93 -29.00 21.55
C ASP A 769 -23.63 -27.76 20.70
N ILE A 770 -24.01 -26.56 21.16
CA ILE A 770 -23.73 -25.28 20.46
C ILE A 770 -22.24 -24.99 20.45
N VAL A 771 -21.53 -25.24 21.55
CA VAL A 771 -20.09 -24.97 21.68
C VAL A 771 -19.32 -26.21 21.24
N VAL A 772 -18.38 -26.04 20.31
CA VAL A 772 -17.55 -27.16 19.84
C VAL A 772 -16.69 -27.68 20.99
N SER A 773 -16.79 -28.97 21.30
CA SER A 773 -15.97 -29.61 22.32
C SER A 773 -14.50 -29.65 21.90
N LYS A 774 -13.58 -29.26 22.80
CA LYS A 774 -12.14 -29.06 22.56
C LYS A 774 -11.37 -30.25 21.94
N ASN A 775 -11.97 -31.44 21.85
CA ASN A 775 -11.35 -32.66 21.32
C ASN A 775 -11.89 -33.09 19.93
N THR A 776 -12.66 -32.23 19.24
CA THR A 776 -13.22 -32.56 17.92
C THR A 776 -12.31 -32.01 16.80
N PRO A 777 -11.91 -32.82 15.79
CA PRO A 777 -11.15 -32.32 14.65
C PRO A 777 -11.89 -31.19 13.92
N PRO A 778 -11.18 -30.13 13.44
CA PRO A 778 -11.81 -29.01 12.74
C PRO A 778 -12.59 -29.49 11.51
N GLY A 779 -13.86 -29.07 11.41
CA GLY A 779 -14.70 -29.30 10.22
C GLY A 779 -15.57 -30.56 10.22
N THR A 780 -15.47 -31.44 11.22
CA THR A 780 -16.38 -32.59 11.38
C THR A 780 -17.69 -32.15 12.04
N PRO A 781 -18.87 -32.29 11.41
CA PRO A 781 -20.14 -32.01 12.07
C PRO A 781 -20.37 -33.00 13.22
N THR A 782 -20.51 -32.49 14.43
CA THR A 782 -21.01 -33.28 15.56
C THR A 782 -22.50 -33.58 15.29
N PRO A 783 -22.99 -34.82 15.51
CA PRO A 783 -24.39 -35.16 15.25
C PRO A 783 -25.34 -34.21 16.00
N SER A 784 -26.23 -33.55 15.28
CA SER A 784 -27.24 -32.66 15.84
C SER A 784 -28.46 -33.44 16.33
N LEU A 785 -28.88 -33.15 17.56
CA LEU A 785 -30.12 -33.64 18.16
C LEU A 785 -31.39 -33.11 17.45
N THR A 786 -31.25 -32.24 16.45
CA THR A 786 -32.36 -31.79 15.60
C THR A 786 -32.65 -32.72 14.41
N SER A 787 -31.80 -33.73 14.15
CA SER A 787 -32.01 -34.68 13.04
C SER A 787 -33.07 -35.74 13.38
N THR A 788 -33.99 -36.00 12.44
CA THR A 788 -35.03 -37.04 12.55
C THR A 788 -34.51 -38.47 12.38
N GLN A 789 -33.19 -38.66 12.28
CA GLN A 789 -32.53 -39.96 12.05
C GLN A 789 -31.64 -40.41 13.23
N ALA A 790 -31.80 -39.87 14.42
CA ALA A 790 -31.13 -40.37 15.63
C ALA A 790 -31.69 -41.73 16.14
N GLY A 791 -32.37 -42.51 15.29
CA GLY A 791 -33.04 -43.76 15.64
C GLY A 791 -32.41 -45.05 15.10
N ASP A 792 -31.58 -45.01 14.04
CA ASP A 792 -31.07 -46.24 13.41
C ASP A 792 -29.57 -46.13 13.12
N SER A 793 -28.75 -46.41 14.13
CA SER A 793 -27.37 -46.87 13.93
C SER A 793 -26.99 -47.87 15.01
N SER A 794 -27.65 -49.03 15.00
CA SER A 794 -27.17 -50.26 15.62
C SER A 794 -26.14 -50.91 14.68
N GLY A 795 -24.92 -50.37 14.67
CA GLY A 795 -23.75 -51.02 14.08
C GLY A 795 -22.75 -51.38 15.19
N PRO A 796 -22.38 -52.67 15.38
CA PRO A 796 -21.50 -53.07 16.46
C PRO A 796 -20.04 -52.79 16.09
N ALA A 797 -19.35 -51.96 16.88
CA ALA A 797 -17.90 -51.92 16.91
C ALA A 797 -17.42 -52.03 18.38
N PRO A 798 -16.39 -52.84 18.66
CA PRO A 798 -16.15 -53.39 19.98
C PRO A 798 -15.35 -52.43 20.87
N GLU A 799 -15.96 -51.94 21.95
CA GLU A 799 -15.19 -51.38 23.06
C GLU A 799 -14.71 -52.51 23.97
N LYS A 800 -13.38 -52.65 24.03
CA LYS A 800 -12.68 -53.48 25.00
C LYS A 800 -13.03 -52.97 26.41
N VAL A 801 -13.78 -53.80 27.13
CA VAL A 801 -13.92 -53.72 28.58
C VAL A 801 -12.62 -54.21 29.20
N SER A 802 -11.73 -53.29 29.56
CA SER A 802 -10.72 -53.56 30.58
C SER A 802 -11.38 -53.47 31.95
N LYS A 803 -11.60 -54.65 32.55
CA LYS A 803 -11.90 -54.84 33.97
C LYS A 803 -10.88 -54.09 34.83
N ALA A 804 -11.37 -53.24 35.73
CA ALA A 804 -10.72 -52.99 37.01
C ALA A 804 -11.67 -53.46 38.10
N THR A 805 -11.26 -54.51 38.79
CA THR A 805 -11.89 -55.05 40.00
C THR A 805 -11.54 -54.12 41.16
N SER A 806 -12.55 -53.64 41.88
CA SER A 806 -12.46 -53.42 43.32
C SER A 806 -13.88 -53.44 43.88
N GLU A 807 -14.20 -54.52 44.59
CA GLU A 807 -15.14 -54.44 45.70
C GLU A 807 -14.57 -53.46 46.73
N GLY A 808 -15.43 -52.62 47.30
CA GLY A 808 -15.05 -51.57 48.22
C GLY A 808 -16.21 -50.61 48.43
N THR A 809 -17.05 -50.98 49.40
CA THR A 809 -17.97 -50.16 50.19
C THR A 809 -18.35 -48.78 49.62
N THR A 810 -19.63 -48.66 49.24
CA THR A 810 -20.29 -47.41 48.89
C THR A 810 -20.26 -46.44 50.06
N THR A 811 -19.21 -45.62 50.14
CA THR A 811 -19.25 -44.36 50.88
C THR A 811 -19.25 -43.25 49.83
N VAL A 812 -20.42 -42.65 49.61
CA VAL A 812 -20.57 -41.44 48.83
C VAL A 812 -19.82 -40.33 49.56
N ALA A 813 -18.56 -40.11 49.21
CA ALA A 813 -17.84 -38.93 49.64
C ALA A 813 -18.50 -37.71 48.97
N PRO A 814 -18.80 -36.64 49.73
CA PRO A 814 -19.37 -35.44 49.14
C PRO A 814 -18.40 -34.88 48.09
N ILE A 815 -18.93 -34.56 46.92
CA ILE A 815 -18.20 -33.84 45.87
C ILE A 815 -17.89 -32.45 46.43
N VAL A 816 -16.75 -32.31 47.10
CA VAL A 816 -16.23 -31.00 47.50
C VAL A 816 -15.91 -30.26 46.21
N ALA A 817 -16.66 -29.18 45.95
CA ALA A 817 -16.44 -28.32 44.81
C ALA A 817 -14.96 -27.89 44.77
N PRO A 818 -14.28 -27.97 43.62
CA PRO A 818 -12.90 -27.49 43.51
C PRO A 818 -12.86 -26.01 43.96
N PRO A 819 -11.81 -25.59 44.70
CA PRO A 819 -11.72 -24.22 45.18
C PRO A 819 -11.83 -23.25 43.99
N PRO A 820 -12.58 -22.14 44.13
CA PRO A 820 -12.70 -21.15 43.07
C PRO A 820 -11.30 -20.69 42.67
N LYS A 821 -11.03 -20.65 41.36
CA LYS A 821 -9.79 -20.05 40.85
C LYS A 821 -9.70 -18.61 41.36
N ASP A 822 -8.56 -18.21 41.89
CA ASP A 822 -8.33 -16.88 42.50
C ASP A 822 -8.71 -15.67 41.62
N ASN A 823 -8.86 -15.86 40.29
CA ASN A 823 -9.24 -14.82 39.32
C ASN A 823 -10.60 -15.07 38.61
N ALA A 824 -11.56 -15.75 39.23
CA ALA A 824 -12.89 -15.93 38.65
C ALA A 824 -13.59 -14.56 38.41
N PRO A 825 -14.22 -14.32 37.24
CA PRO A 825 -14.87 -13.05 36.95
C PRO A 825 -16.12 -12.85 37.83
N VAL A 826 -16.21 -11.66 38.45
CA VAL A 826 -17.41 -11.22 39.16
C VAL A 826 -18.43 -10.75 38.12
N ILE A 827 -19.61 -11.37 38.09
CA ILE A 827 -20.67 -11.05 37.12
C ILE A 827 -21.87 -10.46 37.88
N LYS A 828 -22.37 -9.32 37.40
CA LYS A 828 -23.54 -8.61 37.94
C LYS A 828 -24.51 -8.29 36.82
N ILE A 829 -25.77 -8.66 36.98
CA ILE A 829 -26.85 -8.39 36.03
C ILE A 829 -27.93 -7.64 36.81
N GLY A 830 -28.34 -6.45 36.39
CA GLY A 830 -29.29 -5.60 37.13
C GLY A 830 -30.74 -5.98 36.92
N GLN A 831 -31.19 -6.08 35.66
CA GLN A 831 -32.53 -6.55 35.32
C GLN A 831 -32.51 -7.30 33.99
N VAL A 832 -33.22 -8.42 33.90
CA VAL A 832 -33.53 -9.10 32.65
C VAL A 832 -35.02 -8.91 32.36
N VAL A 833 -35.36 -8.51 31.14
CA VAL A 833 -36.74 -8.37 30.66
C VAL A 833 -36.90 -9.25 29.44
N ILE A 834 -37.94 -10.10 29.43
CA ILE A 834 -38.32 -10.91 28.28
C ILE A 834 -39.71 -10.50 27.82
N LYS A 835 -39.91 -10.41 26.50
CA LYS A 835 -41.19 -10.04 25.90
C LYS A 835 -41.46 -10.88 24.65
N GLY A 836 -42.68 -11.37 24.52
CA GLY A 836 -43.15 -12.06 23.30
C GLY A 836 -42.42 -13.37 23.00
N GLY A 837 -41.92 -14.07 24.02
CA GLY A 837 -41.12 -15.27 23.83
C GLY A 837 -41.90 -16.51 23.37
N ASN A 838 -41.25 -17.36 22.58
CA ASN A 838 -41.73 -18.65 22.11
C ASN A 838 -40.67 -19.74 22.35
N ILE A 839 -40.97 -20.73 23.19
CA ILE A 839 -40.06 -21.83 23.49
C ILE A 839 -40.71 -23.12 23.00
N ASN A 840 -40.10 -23.75 22.00
CA ASN A 840 -40.52 -25.05 21.50
C ASN A 840 -39.69 -26.13 22.20
N TYR A 841 -40.32 -26.87 23.10
CA TYR A 841 -39.71 -27.96 23.85
C TYR A 841 -40.11 -29.30 23.24
N THR A 842 -39.14 -30.17 23.01
CA THR A 842 -39.36 -31.56 22.58
C THR A 842 -38.60 -32.50 23.51
N ASP A 843 -39.30 -33.49 24.06
CA ASP A 843 -38.73 -34.55 24.86
C ASP A 843 -38.76 -35.88 24.10
N ASN A 844 -37.58 -36.31 23.64
CA ASN A 844 -37.36 -37.58 22.96
C ASN A 844 -36.99 -38.73 23.93
N PHE A 845 -36.90 -38.47 25.25
CA PHE A 845 -36.67 -39.48 26.28
C PHE A 845 -37.88 -40.39 26.50
N VAL A 846 -39.07 -39.95 26.08
CA VAL A 846 -40.33 -40.72 26.09
C VAL A 846 -40.77 -41.06 24.65
N LYS A 847 -41.49 -42.17 24.48
CA LYS A 847 -42.00 -42.65 23.19
C LYS A 847 -43.50 -42.96 23.27
N PRO A 848 -44.35 -42.45 22.35
CA PRO A 848 -44.06 -41.41 21.35
C PRO A 848 -43.52 -40.13 22.01
N ASN A 849 -42.82 -39.26 21.27
CA ASN A 849 -42.16 -38.10 21.87
C ASN A 849 -43.17 -37.06 22.36
N TYR A 850 -42.82 -36.35 23.43
CA TYR A 850 -43.63 -35.25 23.94
C TYR A 850 -43.15 -33.92 23.36
N THR A 851 -44.08 -33.06 22.95
CA THR A 851 -43.77 -31.71 22.48
C THR A 851 -44.66 -30.70 23.19
N ALA A 852 -44.07 -29.60 23.65
CA ALA A 852 -44.79 -28.49 24.25
C ALA A 852 -44.32 -27.17 23.63
N ASN A 853 -45.26 -26.26 23.40
CA ASN A 853 -44.97 -24.94 22.83
C ASN A 853 -45.35 -23.85 23.84
N MET A 854 -44.36 -23.22 24.47
CA MET A 854 -44.59 -22.15 25.43
C MET A 854 -44.59 -20.81 24.70
N THR A 855 -45.72 -20.11 24.68
CA THR A 855 -45.92 -18.92 23.86
C THR A 855 -46.28 -17.71 24.71
N GLY A 856 -45.95 -16.51 24.20
CA GLY A 856 -46.27 -15.27 24.88
C GLY A 856 -45.53 -15.14 26.21
N MET A 857 -44.30 -15.66 26.29
CA MET A 857 -43.49 -15.56 27.51
C MET A 857 -43.09 -14.11 27.73
N ASN A 858 -43.59 -13.49 28.80
CA ASN A 858 -43.22 -12.14 29.23
C ASN A 858 -42.82 -12.16 30.70
N GLY A 859 -41.92 -11.28 31.11
CA GLY A 859 -41.52 -11.24 32.50
C GLY A 859 -40.25 -10.49 32.78
N THR A 860 -39.90 -10.43 34.06
CA THR A 860 -38.68 -9.81 34.55
C THR A 860 -37.95 -10.71 35.54
N VAL A 861 -36.62 -10.61 35.51
CA VAL A 861 -35.73 -11.15 36.54
C VAL A 861 -34.94 -9.97 37.09
N GLY A 862 -34.90 -9.81 38.41
CA GLY A 862 -34.21 -8.73 39.10
C GLY A 862 -32.69 -8.90 39.12
N ALA A 863 -32.03 -8.22 40.06
CA ALA A 863 -30.58 -8.15 40.08
C ALA A 863 -29.92 -9.44 40.58
N ILE A 864 -29.10 -10.06 39.73
CA ILE A 864 -28.32 -11.27 40.03
C ILE A 864 -26.84 -10.91 40.11
N ALA A 865 -26.13 -11.43 41.10
CA ALA A 865 -24.68 -11.22 41.26
C ALA A 865 -23.97 -12.51 41.68
N SER A 866 -22.76 -12.73 41.16
CA SER A 866 -21.92 -13.89 41.52
C SER A 866 -21.12 -13.71 42.81
N ASP A 867 -20.94 -12.46 43.28
CA ASP A 867 -20.18 -12.11 44.48
C ASP A 867 -21.07 -11.86 45.72
N LYS A 868 -22.39 -11.90 45.56
CA LYS A 868 -23.36 -11.72 46.65
C LYS A 868 -24.39 -12.84 46.62
N PRO A 869 -24.82 -13.36 47.78
CA PRO A 869 -25.86 -14.38 47.87
C PRO A 869 -27.28 -13.83 47.68
N ALA A 870 -27.46 -12.51 47.50
CA ALA A 870 -28.78 -11.88 47.44
C ALA A 870 -29.64 -12.47 46.29
N PRO A 871 -30.88 -12.89 46.55
CA PRO A 871 -31.75 -13.46 45.54
C PRO A 871 -32.44 -12.38 44.69
N ALA A 872 -32.58 -12.64 43.39
CA ALA A 872 -33.24 -11.75 42.45
C ALA A 872 -34.73 -12.09 42.34
N PRO A 873 -35.67 -11.13 42.49
CA PRO A 873 -37.08 -11.41 42.26
C PRO A 873 -37.31 -11.83 40.81
N ILE A 874 -38.18 -12.80 40.59
CA ILE A 874 -38.60 -13.28 39.27
C ILE A 874 -40.12 -13.17 39.16
N ASP A 875 -40.60 -12.73 38.01
CA ASP A 875 -42.01 -12.76 37.62
C ASP A 875 -42.11 -13.00 36.12
N ILE A 876 -42.57 -14.19 35.71
CA ILE A 876 -42.69 -14.61 34.32
C ILE A 876 -44.08 -15.20 34.12
N ASN A 877 -44.77 -14.74 33.07
CA ASN A 877 -46.04 -15.28 32.62
C ASN A 877 -45.97 -15.74 31.17
N GLY A 878 -46.89 -16.62 30.80
CA GLY A 878 -47.00 -17.14 29.44
C GLY A 878 -48.10 -18.17 29.32
N LYS A 879 -48.08 -18.94 28.23
CA LYS A 879 -49.04 -20.02 28.00
C LYS A 879 -48.34 -21.28 27.49
N ILE A 880 -48.77 -22.46 27.93
CA ILE A 880 -48.40 -23.74 27.33
C ILE A 880 -49.42 -24.09 26.24
N ASP A 881 -48.92 -24.46 25.07
CA ASP A 881 -49.67 -24.84 23.87
C ASP A 881 -50.72 -23.80 23.45
N ASN A 882 -50.38 -22.51 23.61
CA ASN A 882 -51.23 -21.32 23.38
C ASN A 882 -52.42 -21.11 24.35
N ASP A 883 -52.63 -22.03 25.31
CA ASP A 883 -53.91 -22.13 25.98
C ASP A 883 -53.82 -22.12 27.51
N ALA A 884 -52.93 -22.93 28.10
CA ALA A 884 -52.86 -23.10 29.54
C ALA A 884 -51.98 -22.00 30.16
N PRO A 885 -52.54 -21.06 30.96
CA PRO A 885 -51.74 -19.99 31.55
C PRO A 885 -50.70 -20.55 32.51
N VAL A 886 -49.48 -20.02 32.39
CA VAL A 886 -48.36 -20.30 33.29
C VAL A 886 -47.93 -19.00 33.93
N ALA A 887 -47.70 -19.04 35.25
CA ALA A 887 -47.10 -17.95 36.00
C ALA A 887 -46.00 -18.50 36.92
N ILE A 888 -44.85 -17.85 36.93
CA ILE A 888 -43.68 -18.19 37.74
C ILE A 888 -43.30 -16.91 38.49
N SER A 889 -43.30 -16.97 39.82
CA SER A 889 -42.96 -15.84 40.68
C SER A 889 -42.05 -16.29 41.83
N GLY A 890 -41.29 -15.40 42.43
CA GLY A 890 -40.44 -15.73 43.57
C GLY A 890 -39.10 -15.04 43.51
N SER A 891 -38.03 -15.71 43.91
CA SER A 891 -36.67 -15.19 43.82
C SER A 891 -35.62 -16.28 43.58
N LEU A 892 -34.52 -15.95 42.90
CA LEU A 892 -33.46 -16.91 42.59
C LEU A 892 -32.09 -16.24 42.46
N ASN A 893 -31.01 -16.94 42.78
CA ASN A 893 -29.63 -16.53 42.43
C ASN A 893 -28.85 -17.74 41.88
N PRO A 894 -28.70 -17.86 40.56
CA PRO A 894 -28.01 -18.98 39.93
C PRO A 894 -26.51 -18.74 39.76
N LEU A 895 -26.01 -17.53 40.03
CA LEU A 895 -24.60 -17.16 39.83
C LEU A 895 -23.75 -17.30 41.10
N PHE A 896 -24.38 -17.38 42.27
CA PHE A 896 -23.72 -17.65 43.55
C PHE A 896 -23.69 -19.16 43.84
N LYS A 897 -22.66 -19.62 44.55
CA LYS A 897 -22.54 -21.01 45.01
C LYS A 897 -22.44 -21.04 46.55
N PRO A 898 -23.26 -21.84 47.25
CA PRO A 898 -24.36 -22.70 46.75
C PRO A 898 -25.52 -21.88 46.15
N MET A 899 -26.31 -22.48 45.26
CA MET A 899 -27.44 -21.82 44.59
C MET A 899 -28.58 -21.53 45.58
N PHE A 900 -29.26 -20.39 45.40
CA PHE A 900 -30.52 -20.07 46.10
C PHE A 900 -31.69 -20.07 45.10
N LEU A 901 -32.82 -20.64 45.50
CA LEU A 901 -34.09 -20.65 44.77
C LEU A 901 -35.24 -20.58 45.76
N ASP A 902 -36.22 -19.70 45.56
CA ASP A 902 -37.52 -19.75 46.23
C ASP A 902 -38.58 -19.32 45.20
N ILE A 903 -39.13 -20.29 44.48
CA ILE A 903 -40.04 -20.05 43.35
C ILE A 903 -41.39 -20.71 43.59
N LYS A 904 -42.44 -19.96 43.31
CA LYS A 904 -43.81 -20.45 43.13
C LYS A 904 -44.16 -20.43 41.65
N ALA A 905 -44.57 -21.55 41.10
CA ALA A 905 -45.06 -21.62 39.74
C ALA A 905 -46.45 -22.27 39.70
N SER A 906 -47.28 -21.80 38.78
CA SER A 906 -48.60 -22.37 38.51
C SER A 906 -48.76 -22.64 37.02
N ALA A 907 -49.43 -23.73 36.68
CA ALA A 907 -49.89 -24.01 35.33
C ALA A 907 -51.33 -24.52 35.41
N ASN A 908 -52.27 -23.81 34.80
CA ASN A 908 -53.69 -24.07 34.98
C ASN A 908 -54.32 -24.57 33.68
N GLY A 909 -55.03 -25.71 33.76
CA GLY A 909 -55.80 -26.26 32.63
C GLY A 909 -54.95 -26.88 31.52
N VAL A 910 -53.79 -27.46 31.84
CA VAL A 910 -52.96 -28.22 30.89
C VAL A 910 -53.72 -29.47 30.44
N GLU A 911 -53.85 -29.70 29.13
CA GLU A 911 -54.58 -30.85 28.59
C GLU A 911 -53.81 -32.17 28.81
N LEU A 912 -54.37 -33.06 29.63
CA LEU A 912 -53.72 -34.33 29.98
C LEU A 912 -53.53 -35.33 28.84
N PRO A 913 -54.39 -35.39 27.79
CA PRO A 913 -54.13 -36.29 26.65
C PRO A 913 -52.75 -36.10 26.01
N ARG A 914 -52.20 -34.88 26.05
CA ARG A 914 -50.85 -34.56 25.55
C ARG A 914 -49.73 -35.18 26.38
N LEU A 915 -49.99 -35.52 27.65
CA LEU A 915 -49.03 -36.18 28.55
C LEU A 915 -49.07 -37.72 28.44
N THR A 916 -49.84 -38.27 27.50
CA THR A 916 -49.88 -39.71 27.21
C THR A 916 -48.49 -40.35 27.06
N PRO A 917 -47.48 -39.75 26.41
CA PRO A 917 -46.12 -40.29 26.41
C PRO A 917 -45.55 -40.67 27.78
N TYR A 918 -45.77 -39.83 28.80
CA TYR A 918 -45.31 -40.08 30.16
C TYR A 918 -46.17 -41.13 30.87
N ALA A 919 -47.49 -41.05 30.70
CA ALA A 919 -48.42 -42.03 31.26
C ALA A 919 -48.21 -43.45 30.68
N ALA A 920 -47.98 -43.57 29.38
CA ALA A 920 -47.65 -44.83 28.73
C ALA A 920 -46.34 -45.42 29.29
N LYS A 921 -45.29 -44.59 29.41
CA LYS A 921 -43.98 -45.04 29.90
C LYS A 921 -44.00 -45.51 31.36
N TYR A 922 -44.66 -44.78 32.26
CA TYR A 922 -44.59 -45.01 33.71
C TYR A 922 -45.84 -45.63 34.33
N ALA A 923 -47.04 -45.34 33.81
CA ALA A 923 -48.29 -45.90 34.30
C ALA A 923 -48.80 -47.07 33.44
N GLY A 924 -48.37 -47.19 32.17
CA GLY A 924 -48.79 -48.24 31.25
C GLY A 924 -50.19 -48.04 30.66
N TYR A 925 -50.68 -46.80 30.58
CA TYR A 925 -52.00 -46.46 30.01
C TYR A 925 -51.95 -45.15 29.23
N ALA A 926 -52.74 -45.04 28.15
CA ALA A 926 -52.98 -43.77 27.47
C ALA A 926 -53.93 -42.87 28.28
N ILE A 927 -53.82 -41.55 28.14
CA ILE A 927 -54.80 -40.63 28.74
C ILE A 927 -55.78 -40.19 27.64
N GLU A 928 -57.05 -40.56 27.79
CA GLU A 928 -58.11 -40.17 26.85
C GLU A 928 -58.64 -38.77 27.12
N LYS A 929 -58.74 -38.41 28.41
CA LYS A 929 -59.39 -37.18 28.86
C LYS A 929 -58.79 -36.70 30.18
N GLY A 930 -58.75 -35.38 30.35
CA GLY A 930 -58.60 -34.72 31.64
C GLY A 930 -57.81 -33.42 31.52
N LYS A 931 -57.87 -32.60 32.57
CA LYS A 931 -57.07 -31.37 32.67
C LYS A 931 -56.24 -31.38 33.95
N LEU A 932 -55.04 -30.83 33.86
CA LEU A 932 -54.08 -30.71 34.95
C LEU A 932 -53.94 -29.24 35.32
N SER A 933 -54.16 -28.94 36.59
CA SER A 933 -53.74 -27.69 37.22
C SER A 933 -52.69 -28.02 38.27
N MET A 934 -51.58 -27.31 38.29
CA MET A 934 -50.51 -27.52 39.26
C MET A 934 -50.08 -26.20 39.87
N ASP A 935 -49.85 -26.21 41.17
CA ASP A 935 -49.21 -25.16 41.93
C ASP A 935 -47.98 -25.78 42.63
N VAL A 936 -46.79 -25.31 42.28
CA VAL A 936 -45.52 -25.79 42.83
C VAL A 936 -44.82 -24.67 43.59
N SER A 937 -44.16 -25.02 44.71
CA SER A 937 -43.37 -24.09 45.52
C SER A 937 -42.04 -24.75 45.88
N TYR A 938 -40.94 -24.30 45.27
CA TYR A 938 -39.61 -24.91 45.39
C TYR A 938 -38.64 -23.95 46.08
N HIS A 939 -38.12 -24.37 47.23
CA HIS A 939 -37.09 -23.68 48.00
C HIS A 939 -35.79 -24.49 47.96
N ILE A 940 -34.70 -23.90 47.49
CA ILE A 940 -33.34 -24.45 47.52
C ILE A 940 -32.46 -23.50 48.30
N GLU A 941 -31.85 -23.99 49.36
CA GLU A 941 -30.89 -23.25 50.16
C GLU A 941 -29.85 -24.19 50.75
N ASN A 942 -28.56 -23.84 50.66
CA ASN A 942 -27.45 -24.67 51.15
C ASN A 942 -27.49 -26.12 50.63
N ASP A 943 -27.77 -26.29 49.33
CA ASP A 943 -27.88 -27.60 48.66
C ASP A 943 -29.05 -28.48 49.12
N LYS A 944 -29.94 -27.94 49.98
CA LYS A 944 -31.16 -28.60 50.44
C LYS A 944 -32.38 -28.11 49.67
N LEU A 945 -33.13 -29.03 49.10
CA LEU A 945 -34.41 -28.82 48.44
C LEU A 945 -35.56 -29.04 49.43
N VAL A 946 -36.52 -28.13 49.44
CA VAL A 946 -37.86 -28.31 49.99
C VAL A 946 -38.86 -27.88 48.92
N ALA A 947 -39.64 -28.82 48.42
CA ALA A 947 -40.58 -28.61 47.34
C ALA A 947 -41.99 -29.08 47.75
N ALA A 948 -43.00 -28.27 47.50
CA ALA A 948 -44.40 -28.65 47.59
C ALA A 948 -45.00 -28.68 46.18
N ASN A 949 -45.70 -29.76 45.85
CA ASN A 949 -46.34 -29.94 44.55
C ASN A 949 -47.83 -30.21 44.76
N ASN A 950 -48.67 -29.19 44.61
CA ASN A 950 -50.12 -29.35 44.64
C ASN A 950 -50.60 -29.59 43.21
N VAL A 951 -51.17 -30.76 42.97
CA VAL A 951 -51.62 -31.22 41.67
C VAL A 951 -53.12 -31.46 41.76
N ARG A 952 -53.90 -30.70 40.98
CA ARG A 952 -55.33 -30.94 40.74
C ARG A 952 -55.50 -31.49 39.34
N ILE A 953 -56.16 -32.64 39.25
CA ILE A 953 -56.50 -33.27 37.98
C ILE A 953 -58.02 -33.37 37.88
N ASP A 954 -58.59 -32.74 36.85
CA ASP A 954 -60.02 -32.72 36.57
C ASP A 954 -60.36 -33.79 35.52
N GLN A 955 -61.29 -34.68 35.84
CA GLN A 955 -61.92 -35.60 34.88
C GLN A 955 -60.96 -36.56 34.16
N LEU A 956 -59.88 -37.00 34.84
CA LEU A 956 -58.91 -37.94 34.29
C LEU A 956 -59.55 -39.26 33.88
N THR A 957 -59.37 -39.66 32.63
CA THR A 957 -59.81 -40.96 32.11
C THR A 957 -58.64 -41.59 31.37
N PHE A 958 -58.29 -42.80 31.78
CA PHE A 958 -57.32 -43.63 31.05
C PHE A 958 -58.04 -44.43 29.97
N GLY A 959 -57.37 -44.60 28.83
CA GLY A 959 -57.80 -45.49 27.76
C GLY A 959 -57.18 -46.87 27.90
N ASP A 960 -56.94 -47.51 26.76
CA ASP A 960 -56.37 -48.85 26.70
C ASP A 960 -54.99 -48.94 27.36
N LYS A 961 -54.71 -50.15 27.88
CA LYS A 961 -53.42 -50.48 28.47
C LYS A 961 -52.34 -50.49 27.38
N ILE A 962 -51.19 -49.89 27.68
CA ILE A 962 -50.01 -49.85 26.82
C ILE A 962 -48.89 -50.65 27.47
N ASP A 963 -48.30 -51.58 26.72
CA ASP A 963 -47.14 -52.33 27.18
C ASP A 963 -45.90 -51.44 27.26
N SER A 964 -45.35 -51.27 28.46
CA SER A 964 -44.12 -50.54 28.72
C SER A 964 -43.25 -51.29 29.75
N PRO A 965 -41.96 -51.52 29.48
CA PRO A 965 -41.07 -52.24 30.39
C PRO A 965 -40.78 -51.47 31.69
N THR A 966 -40.97 -50.15 31.69
CA THR A 966 -40.78 -49.27 32.85
C THR A 966 -42.09 -48.90 33.56
N ALA A 967 -43.23 -49.45 33.11
CA ALA A 967 -44.51 -49.16 33.74
C ALA A 967 -44.63 -49.82 35.13
N THR A 968 -45.33 -49.15 36.04
CA THR A 968 -45.60 -49.69 37.38
C THR A 968 -46.43 -50.97 37.33
N LYS A 969 -46.16 -51.89 38.27
CA LYS A 969 -46.96 -53.12 38.44
C LYS A 969 -48.21 -52.91 39.31
N LEU A 970 -48.38 -51.71 39.88
CA LEU A 970 -49.52 -51.36 40.75
C LEU A 970 -50.83 -51.21 39.94
N PRO A 971 -52.01 -51.47 40.53
CA PRO A 971 -53.30 -51.34 39.85
C PRO A 971 -53.72 -49.88 39.67
N VAL A 972 -53.15 -49.20 38.65
CA VAL A 972 -53.32 -47.76 38.38
C VAL A 972 -54.79 -47.32 38.31
N LEU A 973 -55.65 -48.06 37.60
CA LEU A 973 -57.06 -47.71 37.45
C LEU A 973 -57.81 -47.69 38.79
N LEU A 974 -57.48 -48.61 39.70
CA LEU A 974 -58.05 -48.67 41.05
C LEU A 974 -57.57 -47.47 41.88
N ALA A 975 -56.27 -47.16 41.84
CA ALA A 975 -55.71 -46.00 42.54
C ALA A 975 -56.38 -44.69 42.10
N VAL A 976 -56.63 -44.54 40.80
CA VAL A 976 -57.29 -43.36 40.23
C VAL A 976 -58.76 -43.27 40.62
N ALA A 977 -59.48 -44.40 40.65
CA ALA A 977 -60.86 -44.45 41.13
C ALA A 977 -60.98 -44.09 42.62
N LEU A 978 -60.00 -44.46 43.44
CA LEU A 978 -59.95 -44.14 44.86
C LEU A 978 -59.57 -42.69 45.14
N LEU A 979 -58.73 -42.08 44.29
CA LEU A 979 -58.28 -40.70 44.46
C LEU A 979 -59.24 -39.66 43.90
N LYS A 980 -60.22 -40.06 43.07
CA LYS A 980 -61.26 -39.17 42.53
C LYS A 980 -62.33 -38.84 43.56
N ASP A 981 -62.70 -37.58 43.68
CA ASP A 981 -63.86 -37.14 44.44
C ASP A 981 -65.18 -37.23 43.64
N ARG A 982 -66.30 -36.82 44.26
CA ARG A 982 -67.65 -36.78 43.64
C ARG A 982 -67.76 -35.89 42.40
N ASN A 983 -66.84 -34.93 42.23
CA ASN A 983 -66.79 -34.02 41.09
C ASN A 983 -65.83 -34.54 39.99
N GLY A 984 -65.23 -35.73 40.20
CA GLY A 984 -64.25 -36.33 39.31
C GLY A 984 -62.87 -35.67 39.39
N GLN A 985 -62.55 -34.99 40.50
CA GLN A 985 -61.26 -34.32 40.73
C GLN A 985 -60.33 -35.17 41.58
N ILE A 986 -59.04 -35.17 41.24
CA ILE A 986 -57.97 -35.78 42.03
C ILE A 986 -57.07 -34.65 42.53
N ASN A 987 -56.95 -34.52 43.84
CA ASN A 987 -56.07 -33.53 44.47
C ASN A 987 -54.94 -34.24 45.21
N ILE A 988 -53.71 -34.03 44.77
CA ILE A 988 -52.51 -34.65 45.32
C ILE A 988 -51.58 -33.53 45.80
N ASN A 989 -51.11 -33.61 47.04
CA ASN A 989 -49.99 -32.81 47.50
C ASN A 989 -48.78 -33.74 47.68
N LEU A 990 -47.73 -33.53 46.89
CA LEU A 990 -46.51 -34.33 46.92
C LEU A 990 -45.33 -33.46 47.42
N PRO A 991 -45.05 -33.44 48.74
CA PRO A 991 -43.87 -32.77 49.26
C PRO A 991 -42.60 -33.58 48.98
N ILE A 992 -41.53 -32.89 48.61
CA ILE A 992 -40.19 -33.42 48.33
C ILE A 992 -39.21 -32.66 49.22
N SER A 993 -38.30 -33.35 49.89
CA SER A 993 -37.26 -32.73 50.71
C SER A 993 -35.97 -33.53 50.67
N GLY A 994 -34.79 -32.91 50.66
CA GLY A 994 -33.52 -33.65 50.65
C GLY A 994 -32.37 -32.79 50.11
N THR A 995 -31.24 -33.40 49.77
CA THR A 995 -30.18 -32.68 49.03
C THR A 995 -30.48 -32.70 47.53
N LEU A 996 -29.89 -31.79 46.75
CA LEU A 996 -30.08 -31.81 45.29
C LEU A 996 -29.61 -33.12 44.63
N SER A 997 -28.66 -33.81 45.26
CA SER A 997 -28.17 -35.12 44.80
C SER A 997 -29.02 -36.30 45.28
N ASP A 998 -29.81 -36.15 46.35
CA ASP A 998 -30.60 -37.23 46.96
C ASP A 998 -31.91 -36.69 47.57
N PRO A 999 -32.96 -36.46 46.76
CA PRO A 999 -34.25 -35.97 47.23
C PRO A 999 -35.11 -37.10 47.82
N GLU A 1000 -35.64 -36.92 49.02
CA GLU A 1000 -36.62 -37.81 49.65
C GLU A 1000 -38.06 -37.42 49.29
N PHE A 1001 -38.92 -38.42 49.09
CA PHE A 1001 -40.33 -38.25 48.73
C PHE A 1001 -41.22 -38.76 49.87
N SER A 1002 -42.05 -37.88 50.45
CA SER A 1002 -42.97 -38.29 51.51
C SER A 1002 -44.36 -38.63 50.94
N ILE A 1003 -44.61 -39.93 50.76
CA ILE A 1003 -45.85 -40.47 50.16
C ILE A 1003 -46.80 -41.05 51.24
N GLY A 1004 -46.30 -41.25 52.47
CA GLY A 1004 -47.03 -41.96 53.54
C GLY A 1004 -48.34 -41.30 53.99
N GLY A 1005 -48.48 -39.97 53.83
CA GLY A 1005 -49.69 -39.23 54.20
C GLY A 1005 -50.86 -39.36 53.21
N ILE A 1006 -50.63 -39.93 52.02
CA ILE A 1006 -51.60 -39.94 50.90
C ILE A 1006 -52.55 -41.17 50.96
N ILE A 1007 -52.19 -42.22 51.71
CA ILE A 1007 -52.81 -43.55 51.57
C ILE A 1007 -54.00 -43.82 52.54
N VAL A 1008 -54.22 -43.02 53.59
CA VAL A 1008 -55.15 -43.41 54.70
C VAL A 1008 -56.40 -42.55 54.82
N ARG A 1009 -57.12 -42.22 53.74
CA ARG A 1009 -58.43 -41.54 53.95
C ARG A 1009 -59.56 -41.78 52.96
N ILE A 1010 -59.57 -42.88 52.21
CA ILE A 1010 -60.73 -43.19 51.35
C ILE A 1010 -61.01 -44.69 51.36
N PHE A 1011 -61.93 -45.13 52.22
CA PHE A 1011 -62.63 -46.39 52.04
C PHE A 1011 -64.15 -46.16 52.13
N VAL A 1012 -64.82 -46.70 51.11
CA VAL A 1012 -66.25 -46.98 50.91
C VAL A 1012 -67.19 -45.81 50.61
N ASN A 1013 -67.47 -45.60 49.31
CA ASN A 1013 -68.80 -45.85 48.73
C ASN A 1013 -68.74 -45.68 47.19
N LEU A 1014 -69.07 -46.75 46.48
CA LEU A 1014 -69.22 -46.77 45.02
C LEU A 1014 -70.66 -47.16 44.71
N ILE A 1015 -71.39 -46.33 43.94
CA ILE A 1015 -72.58 -46.78 43.20
C ILE A 1015 -72.49 -46.27 41.77
N VAL A 1016 -72.67 -47.23 40.87
CA VAL A 1016 -72.74 -47.11 39.41
C VAL A 1016 -74.06 -46.47 38.99
N LYS A 1017 -74.05 -45.64 37.94
CA LYS A 1017 -75.11 -45.65 36.92
C LYS A 1017 -74.65 -45.02 35.60
N ALA A 1018 -75.13 -45.64 34.53
CA ALA A 1018 -74.84 -45.32 33.13
C ALA A 1018 -76.09 -44.76 32.42
N VAL A 1019 -75.85 -44.30 31.18
CA VAL A 1019 -76.77 -44.09 30.03
C VAL A 1019 -77.70 -42.85 30.14
N THR A 1020 -77.94 -41.97 29.16
CA THR A 1020 -78.05 -42.02 27.68
C THR A 1020 -77.76 -40.62 27.07
N SER A 1021 -77.46 -40.57 25.77
CA SER A 1021 -77.00 -39.40 24.97
C SER A 1021 -77.86 -38.11 25.08
N PRO A 1022 -77.27 -36.92 25.34
CA PRO A 1022 -78.02 -35.65 25.45
C PRO A 1022 -78.46 -35.00 24.13
N PHE A 1023 -77.94 -35.43 22.96
CA PHE A 1023 -78.22 -34.70 21.71
C PHE A 1023 -79.64 -34.88 21.16
N ALA A 1024 -80.36 -35.92 21.57
CA ALA A 1024 -81.71 -36.19 21.08
C ALA A 1024 -82.76 -35.18 21.58
N LEU A 1025 -82.46 -34.35 22.59
CA LEU A 1025 -83.43 -33.43 23.22
C LEU A 1025 -83.24 -31.95 22.89
N ILE A 1026 -82.20 -31.57 22.13
CA ILE A 1026 -81.88 -30.14 21.87
C ILE A 1026 -82.45 -29.65 20.51
N SER A 1027 -82.92 -30.56 19.65
CA SER A 1027 -83.46 -30.21 18.32
C SER A 1027 -84.79 -29.43 18.36
N SER A 1028 -85.55 -29.51 19.45
CA SER A 1028 -86.86 -28.83 19.57
C SER A 1028 -86.79 -27.36 20.00
N ALA A 1029 -85.64 -26.89 20.51
CA ALA A 1029 -85.48 -25.52 21.02
C ALA A 1029 -84.79 -24.55 20.03
N PHE A 1030 -84.15 -25.07 18.97
CA PHE A 1030 -83.33 -24.26 18.04
C PHE A 1030 -83.92 -24.10 16.62
N GLY A 1031 -85.12 -24.61 16.34
CA GLY A 1031 -85.88 -24.27 15.12
C GLY A 1031 -85.12 -24.51 13.80
N GLY A 1032 -84.99 -25.77 13.38
CA GLY A 1032 -84.51 -26.12 12.04
C GLY A 1032 -84.33 -27.62 11.85
N ALA A 1033 -84.75 -28.16 10.69
CA ALA A 1033 -84.58 -29.56 10.34
C ALA A 1033 -83.08 -29.89 10.14
N GLY A 1034 -82.49 -30.65 11.07
CA GLY A 1034 -81.09 -31.07 10.97
C GLY A 1034 -80.41 -31.49 12.28
N GLY A 1035 -81.13 -32.08 13.24
CA GLY A 1035 -80.59 -32.42 14.56
C GLY A 1035 -79.37 -33.36 14.57
N ASP A 1036 -79.20 -34.18 13.52
CA ASP A 1036 -78.03 -35.06 13.35
C ASP A 1036 -76.80 -34.34 12.75
N GLU A 1037 -76.94 -33.11 12.25
CA GLU A 1037 -75.86 -32.36 11.57
C GLU A 1037 -75.05 -31.43 12.48
N LEU A 1038 -75.47 -31.26 13.74
CA LEU A 1038 -74.82 -30.39 14.73
C LEU A 1038 -73.87 -31.16 15.68
N GLY A 1039 -73.77 -32.49 15.54
CA GLY A 1039 -72.92 -33.35 16.37
C GLY A 1039 -71.46 -33.46 15.91
N TYR A 1040 -71.07 -32.80 14.82
CA TYR A 1040 -69.71 -32.84 14.28
C TYR A 1040 -69.39 -31.63 13.39
N ALA A 1041 -68.10 -31.38 13.16
CA ALA A 1041 -67.58 -30.42 12.18
C ALA A 1041 -66.72 -31.13 11.13
N GLU A 1042 -67.10 -30.99 9.86
CA GLU A 1042 -66.39 -31.63 8.73
C GLU A 1042 -65.22 -30.79 8.21
N PHE A 1043 -64.22 -31.48 7.69
CA PHE A 1043 -63.02 -30.93 7.07
C PHE A 1043 -62.74 -31.62 5.74
N ALA A 1044 -62.07 -30.90 4.83
CA ALA A 1044 -61.54 -31.51 3.61
C ALA A 1044 -60.40 -32.51 3.94
N PRO A 1045 -60.20 -33.58 3.14
CA PRO A 1045 -59.11 -34.53 3.36
C PRO A 1045 -57.74 -33.86 3.46
N GLY A 1046 -56.95 -34.22 4.47
CA GLY A 1046 -55.63 -33.65 4.76
C GLY A 1046 -55.62 -32.21 5.30
N SER A 1047 -56.79 -31.57 5.47
CA SER A 1047 -56.91 -30.17 5.89
C SER A 1047 -57.50 -30.03 7.30
N ALA A 1048 -57.06 -28.99 8.02
CA ALA A 1048 -57.63 -28.53 9.29
C ALA A 1048 -58.29 -27.14 9.15
N THR A 1049 -58.53 -26.67 7.93
CA THR A 1049 -59.16 -25.37 7.66
C THR A 1049 -60.69 -25.48 7.77
N LEU A 1050 -61.31 -24.59 8.53
CA LEU A 1050 -62.77 -24.52 8.68
C LEU A 1050 -63.42 -23.91 7.43
N SER A 1051 -64.33 -24.64 6.79
CA SER A 1051 -65.15 -24.10 5.70
C SER A 1051 -66.17 -23.08 6.23
N ALA A 1052 -66.67 -22.18 5.37
CA ALA A 1052 -67.71 -21.21 5.77
C ALA A 1052 -68.98 -21.90 6.30
N ALA A 1053 -69.34 -23.06 5.75
CA ALA A 1053 -70.46 -23.88 6.22
C ALA A 1053 -70.19 -24.44 7.64
N THR A 1054 -68.98 -24.92 7.90
CA THR A 1054 -68.56 -25.41 9.23
C THR A 1054 -68.59 -24.28 10.26
N GLN A 1055 -68.13 -23.07 9.90
CA GLN A 1055 -68.13 -21.90 10.80
C GLN A 1055 -69.55 -21.52 11.26
N SER A 1056 -70.52 -21.48 10.34
CA SER A 1056 -71.93 -21.20 10.67
C SER A 1056 -72.55 -22.26 11.60
N LYS A 1057 -72.18 -23.54 11.44
CA LYS A 1057 -72.57 -24.61 12.39
C LYS A 1057 -71.98 -24.36 13.78
N LEU A 1058 -70.71 -23.97 13.86
CA LEU A 1058 -70.04 -23.67 15.13
C LEU A 1058 -70.63 -22.44 15.85
N ASP A 1059 -71.10 -21.42 15.11
CA ASP A 1059 -71.78 -20.26 15.71
C ASP A 1059 -73.07 -20.67 16.44
N THR A 1060 -73.80 -21.63 15.87
CA THR A 1060 -75.04 -22.17 16.48
C THR A 1060 -74.73 -22.95 17.76
N ILE A 1061 -73.67 -23.77 17.74
CA ILE A 1061 -73.20 -24.52 18.92
C ILE A 1061 -72.70 -23.56 20.01
N ALA A 1062 -71.96 -22.51 19.64
CA ALA A 1062 -71.51 -21.49 20.59
C ALA A 1062 -72.71 -20.83 21.28
N LYS A 1063 -73.73 -20.39 20.53
CA LYS A 1063 -74.95 -19.83 21.12
C LYS A 1063 -75.64 -20.79 22.10
N ALA A 1064 -75.74 -22.07 21.74
CA ALA A 1064 -76.35 -23.08 22.62
C ALA A 1064 -75.55 -23.34 23.91
N LEU A 1065 -74.21 -23.27 23.84
CA LEU A 1065 -73.33 -23.40 25.01
C LEU A 1065 -73.38 -22.17 25.91
N ASP A 1066 -73.58 -20.98 25.35
CA ASP A 1066 -73.73 -19.72 26.10
C ASP A 1066 -75.05 -19.72 26.92
N ASP A 1067 -76.16 -20.10 26.28
CA ASP A 1067 -77.50 -20.18 26.90
C ASP A 1067 -77.61 -21.25 28.02
N ARG A 1068 -76.64 -22.16 28.12
CA ARG A 1068 -76.61 -23.28 29.07
C ARG A 1068 -75.25 -23.45 29.73
N PRO A 1069 -74.92 -22.64 30.76
CA PRO A 1069 -73.59 -22.61 31.39
C PRO A 1069 -73.10 -23.94 31.99
N ALA A 1070 -74.01 -24.86 32.33
CA ALA A 1070 -73.66 -26.14 32.93
C ALA A 1070 -73.12 -27.18 31.92
N LEU A 1071 -73.40 -27.01 30.62
CA LEU A 1071 -73.00 -27.98 29.60
C LEU A 1071 -71.50 -27.92 29.32
N LYS A 1072 -70.86 -29.09 29.21
CA LYS A 1072 -69.47 -29.24 28.77
C LYS A 1072 -69.44 -29.90 27.39
N LEU A 1073 -68.47 -29.52 26.57
CA LEU A 1073 -68.29 -30.00 25.20
C LEU A 1073 -66.98 -30.78 25.07
N ASP A 1074 -67.07 -32.06 24.74
CA ASP A 1074 -65.95 -32.90 24.37
C ASP A 1074 -65.74 -32.83 22.85
N LEU A 1075 -64.49 -32.58 22.42
CA LEU A 1075 -64.07 -32.50 21.03
C LEU A 1075 -63.15 -33.67 20.69
N ILE A 1076 -63.55 -34.52 19.75
CA ILE A 1076 -62.74 -35.67 19.31
C ILE A 1076 -62.34 -35.43 17.86
N GLY A 1077 -61.05 -35.14 17.65
CA GLY A 1077 -60.50 -35.06 16.30
C GLY A 1077 -60.45 -36.43 15.65
N ARG A 1078 -60.89 -36.55 14.39
CA ARG A 1078 -60.88 -37.79 13.64
C ARG A 1078 -60.21 -37.63 12.29
N VAL A 1079 -59.51 -38.68 11.88
CA VAL A 1079 -58.95 -38.82 10.54
C VAL A 1079 -59.39 -40.15 9.93
N ASP A 1080 -59.51 -40.16 8.61
CA ASP A 1080 -59.70 -41.37 7.83
C ASP A 1080 -58.39 -41.69 7.10
N PRO A 1081 -57.64 -42.74 7.51
CA PRO A 1081 -56.38 -43.10 6.87
C PRO A 1081 -56.48 -43.30 5.36
N LYS A 1082 -57.65 -43.68 4.81
CA LYS A 1082 -57.81 -43.89 3.36
C LYS A 1082 -57.79 -42.59 2.57
N THR A 1083 -58.39 -41.52 3.08
CA THR A 1083 -58.55 -40.25 2.36
C THR A 1083 -57.61 -39.16 2.88
N ASP A 1084 -57.30 -39.13 4.17
CA ASP A 1084 -56.43 -38.12 4.77
C ASP A 1084 -54.95 -38.34 4.45
N THR A 1085 -54.51 -39.58 4.20
CA THR A 1085 -53.10 -39.87 3.91
C THR A 1085 -52.62 -39.13 2.65
N ASP A 1086 -53.35 -39.21 1.53
CA ASP A 1086 -52.98 -38.52 0.30
C ASP A 1086 -53.07 -37.00 0.44
N GLY A 1087 -54.07 -36.50 1.18
CA GLY A 1087 -54.18 -35.09 1.53
C GLY A 1087 -52.98 -34.59 2.34
N VAL A 1088 -52.50 -35.36 3.33
CA VAL A 1088 -51.31 -35.01 4.12
C VAL A 1088 -50.04 -35.04 3.25
N ARG A 1089 -49.89 -36.03 2.36
CA ARG A 1089 -48.76 -36.10 1.41
C ARG A 1089 -48.74 -34.88 0.48
N GLN A 1090 -49.90 -34.47 -0.01
CA GLN A 1090 -50.06 -33.26 -0.83
C GLN A 1090 -49.67 -31.99 -0.05
N GLN A 1091 -50.04 -31.90 1.23
CA GLN A 1091 -49.65 -30.76 2.08
C GLN A 1091 -48.15 -30.73 2.37
N VAL A 1092 -47.50 -31.90 2.51
CA VAL A 1092 -46.03 -31.99 2.65
C VAL A 1092 -45.33 -31.46 1.40
N LEU A 1093 -45.78 -31.88 0.20
CA LEU A 1093 -45.26 -31.37 -1.06
C LEU A 1093 -45.46 -29.85 -1.20
N ASN A 1094 -46.66 -29.35 -0.93
CA ASN A 1094 -46.95 -27.91 -0.97
C ASN A 1094 -46.00 -27.12 -0.03
N ARG A 1095 -45.71 -27.65 1.16
CA ARG A 1095 -44.77 -27.00 2.10
C ARG A 1095 -43.36 -26.93 1.54
N GLN A 1096 -42.87 -27.98 0.90
CA GLN A 1096 -41.56 -28.00 0.25
C GLN A 1096 -41.47 -26.98 -0.89
N LEU A 1097 -42.52 -26.86 -1.71
CA LEU A 1097 -42.60 -25.86 -2.78
C LEU A 1097 -42.62 -24.43 -2.23
N LYS A 1098 -43.41 -24.14 -1.18
CA LYS A 1098 -43.43 -22.83 -0.51
C LYS A 1098 -42.05 -22.46 0.05
N GLN A 1099 -41.34 -23.40 0.64
CA GLN A 1099 -39.97 -23.17 1.16
C GLN A 1099 -38.99 -22.80 0.05
N LEU A 1100 -39.09 -23.41 -1.13
CA LEU A 1100 -38.27 -23.05 -2.29
C LEU A 1100 -38.64 -21.67 -2.85
N LYS A 1101 -39.93 -21.31 -2.85
CA LYS A 1101 -40.40 -19.96 -3.22
C LYS A 1101 -39.88 -18.88 -2.28
N LEU A 1102 -39.91 -19.12 -0.97
CA LEU A 1102 -39.33 -18.23 0.04
C LEU A 1102 -37.81 -18.04 -0.16
N LYS A 1103 -37.08 -19.11 -0.50
CA LYS A 1103 -35.62 -19.02 -0.76
C LYS A 1103 -35.24 -18.20 -1.99
N ASP A 1104 -36.08 -18.16 -3.02
CA ASP A 1104 -35.85 -17.37 -4.24
C ASP A 1104 -36.25 -15.88 -4.07
N SER A 1105 -37.06 -15.55 -3.06
CA SER A 1105 -37.65 -14.21 -2.84
C SER A 1105 -36.77 -13.34 -1.94
N VAL A 1106 -35.55 -12.99 -2.39
CA VAL A 1106 -34.52 -12.36 -1.55
C VAL A 1106 -34.70 -10.83 -1.34
N ASN A 1107 -35.85 -10.22 -1.64
CA ASN A 1107 -36.00 -8.74 -1.57
C ASN A 1107 -37.26 -8.18 -0.88
N GLN A 1108 -38.05 -8.96 -0.14
CA GLN A 1108 -39.18 -8.41 0.62
C GLN A 1108 -39.27 -8.98 2.05
N SER A 1109 -39.30 -8.05 3.00
CA SER A 1109 -39.60 -8.15 4.43
C SER A 1109 -40.08 -9.51 4.98
N ASP A 1110 -39.24 -10.10 5.83
CA ASP A 1110 -39.37 -11.34 6.61
C ASP A 1110 -40.51 -11.35 7.65
N GLN A 1111 -41.76 -11.19 7.23
CA GLN A 1111 -42.93 -11.38 8.12
C GLN A 1111 -43.91 -12.48 7.70
N ALA A 1112 -43.71 -13.15 6.56
CA ALA A 1112 -44.58 -14.25 6.17
C ALA A 1112 -44.14 -15.57 6.82
N GLU A 1113 -44.96 -16.11 7.74
CA GLU A 1113 -44.88 -17.52 8.12
C GLU A 1113 -45.11 -18.40 6.87
N SER A 1114 -44.58 -19.64 6.85
CA SER A 1114 -44.69 -20.49 5.65
C SER A 1114 -46.13 -20.78 5.21
N ASP A 1115 -47.10 -20.54 6.08
CA ASP A 1115 -48.52 -20.76 5.82
C ASP A 1115 -49.17 -19.62 5.03
N ASP A 1116 -48.65 -18.38 5.12
CA ASP A 1116 -49.16 -17.19 4.41
C ASP A 1116 -48.69 -17.08 2.95
N VAL A 1117 -47.72 -17.89 2.53
CA VAL A 1117 -47.24 -17.90 1.14
C VAL A 1117 -48.21 -18.69 0.26
N THR A 1118 -48.88 -18.01 -0.68
CA THR A 1118 -49.75 -18.65 -1.67
C THR A 1118 -48.93 -19.25 -2.82
N LEU A 1119 -49.28 -20.48 -3.23
CA LEU A 1119 -48.69 -21.17 -4.38
C LEU A 1119 -49.57 -20.92 -5.61
N THR A 1120 -48.99 -20.34 -6.66
CA THR A 1120 -49.62 -20.28 -7.99
C THR A 1120 -49.19 -21.48 -8.84
N ASP A 1121 -49.90 -21.78 -9.92
CA ASP A 1121 -49.52 -22.88 -10.83
C ASP A 1121 -48.15 -22.66 -11.47
N ALA A 1122 -47.80 -21.40 -11.78
CA ALA A 1122 -46.46 -21.03 -12.26
C ALA A 1122 -45.35 -21.32 -11.22
N ASP A 1123 -45.64 -21.17 -9.92
CA ASP A 1123 -44.69 -21.53 -8.86
C ASP A 1123 -44.48 -23.05 -8.79
N LYS A 1124 -45.55 -23.83 -8.98
CA LYS A 1124 -45.45 -25.29 -9.01
C LYS A 1124 -44.57 -25.76 -10.17
N ASP A 1125 -44.79 -25.25 -11.37
CA ASP A 1125 -43.96 -25.59 -12.54
C ASP A 1125 -42.47 -25.23 -12.33
N LYS A 1126 -42.21 -24.08 -11.70
CA LYS A 1126 -40.85 -23.61 -11.42
C LYS A 1126 -40.12 -24.48 -10.39
N TYR A 1127 -40.80 -24.92 -9.33
CA TYR A 1127 -40.15 -25.56 -8.18
C TYR A 1127 -40.28 -27.08 -8.13
N MET A 1128 -41.25 -27.67 -8.83
CA MET A 1128 -41.50 -29.12 -8.79
C MET A 1128 -40.29 -29.95 -9.22
N GLY A 1129 -39.57 -29.54 -10.27
CA GLY A 1129 -38.36 -30.25 -10.72
C GLY A 1129 -37.26 -30.28 -9.66
N LYS A 1130 -37.10 -29.21 -8.87
CA LYS A 1130 -36.16 -29.16 -7.75
C LYS A 1130 -36.58 -30.13 -6.64
N VAL A 1131 -37.85 -30.12 -6.24
CA VAL A 1131 -38.37 -31.05 -5.23
C VAL A 1131 -38.24 -32.50 -5.71
N TYR A 1132 -38.66 -32.80 -6.94
CA TYR A 1132 -38.56 -34.12 -7.54
C TYR A 1132 -37.12 -34.63 -7.57
N SER A 1133 -36.14 -33.79 -7.93
CA SER A 1133 -34.72 -34.17 -7.91
C SER A 1133 -34.20 -34.49 -6.51
N ALA A 1134 -34.65 -33.75 -5.49
CA ALA A 1134 -34.21 -33.90 -4.11
C ALA A 1134 -34.89 -35.06 -3.35
N SER A 1135 -36.10 -35.47 -3.74
CA SER A 1135 -36.84 -36.56 -3.08
C SER A 1135 -36.14 -37.91 -3.27
N LYS A 1136 -36.09 -38.73 -2.21
CA LYS A 1136 -35.44 -40.05 -2.18
C LYS A 1136 -36.47 -41.17 -2.40
N PHE A 1137 -36.65 -41.60 -3.65
CA PHE A 1137 -37.41 -42.79 -4.05
C PHE A 1137 -36.92 -43.25 -5.44
N ASP A 1138 -37.28 -44.47 -5.86
CA ASP A 1138 -36.87 -45.02 -7.16
C ASP A 1138 -37.51 -44.25 -8.32
N LYS A 1139 -36.69 -43.48 -9.04
CA LYS A 1139 -37.11 -42.66 -10.18
C LYS A 1139 -36.88 -43.41 -11.49
N PRO A 1140 -37.80 -43.32 -12.47
CA PRO A 1140 -37.58 -43.87 -13.80
C PRO A 1140 -36.32 -43.24 -14.41
N ARG A 1141 -35.39 -44.08 -14.86
CA ARG A 1141 -34.12 -43.66 -15.46
C ARG A 1141 -34.23 -43.63 -16.99
N ASN A 1142 -33.51 -42.72 -17.63
CA ASN A 1142 -33.31 -42.73 -19.08
C ASN A 1142 -32.30 -43.82 -19.47
N ALA A 1143 -32.12 -44.06 -20.77
CA ALA A 1143 -31.22 -45.09 -21.31
C ALA A 1143 -29.73 -44.93 -20.91
N ILE A 1144 -29.37 -43.83 -20.23
CA ILE A 1144 -28.01 -43.49 -19.78
C ILE A 1144 -27.92 -43.47 -18.24
N GLY A 1145 -28.94 -43.96 -17.53
CA GLY A 1145 -28.92 -44.14 -16.08
C GLY A 1145 -29.21 -42.88 -15.25
N PHE A 1146 -29.57 -41.75 -15.86
CA PHE A 1146 -30.01 -40.54 -15.15
C PHE A 1146 -31.53 -40.55 -14.93
N ALA A 1147 -32.01 -39.95 -13.84
CA ALA A 1147 -33.45 -39.81 -13.61
C ALA A 1147 -34.13 -39.00 -14.74
N LYS A 1148 -35.19 -39.55 -15.33
CA LYS A 1148 -35.98 -38.92 -16.40
C LYS A 1148 -36.70 -37.67 -15.84
N SER A 1149 -36.60 -36.54 -16.53
CA SER A 1149 -37.43 -35.36 -16.27
C SER A 1149 -38.86 -35.65 -16.74
N LEU A 1150 -39.84 -35.53 -15.85
CA LEU A 1150 -41.25 -35.81 -16.12
C LEU A 1150 -42.06 -34.49 -16.11
N PRO A 1151 -43.25 -34.45 -16.73
CA PRO A 1151 -44.16 -33.31 -16.58
C PRO A 1151 -44.51 -33.05 -15.11
N THR A 1152 -44.80 -31.79 -14.75
CA THR A 1152 -45.10 -31.35 -13.36
C THR A 1152 -46.13 -32.24 -12.66
N ALA A 1153 -47.22 -32.57 -13.34
CA ALA A 1153 -48.29 -33.41 -12.80
C ALA A 1153 -47.84 -34.87 -12.50
N GLU A 1154 -46.92 -35.43 -13.31
CA GLU A 1154 -46.36 -36.76 -13.07
C GLU A 1154 -45.35 -36.75 -11.92
N MET A 1155 -44.52 -35.70 -11.84
CA MET A 1155 -43.60 -35.50 -10.71
C MET A 1155 -44.36 -35.36 -9.39
N GLU A 1156 -45.41 -34.55 -9.37
CA GLU A 1156 -46.31 -34.36 -8.23
C GLU A 1156 -46.91 -35.70 -7.78
N LYS A 1157 -47.48 -36.46 -8.72
CA LYS A 1157 -48.07 -37.78 -8.44
C LYS A 1157 -47.06 -38.77 -7.84
N LEU A 1158 -45.82 -38.80 -8.37
CA LEU A 1158 -44.78 -39.70 -7.84
C LEU A 1158 -44.27 -39.26 -6.47
N ILE A 1159 -44.10 -37.96 -6.23
CA ILE A 1159 -43.69 -37.46 -4.92
C ILE A 1159 -44.78 -37.76 -3.89
N VAL A 1160 -46.05 -37.46 -4.21
CA VAL A 1160 -47.19 -37.74 -3.33
C VAL A 1160 -47.28 -39.24 -3.08
N ALA A 1161 -47.21 -40.12 -4.09
CA ALA A 1161 -47.33 -41.57 -3.87
C ALA A 1161 -46.21 -42.17 -2.98
N ASN A 1162 -44.99 -41.61 -3.03
CA ASN A 1162 -43.81 -42.14 -2.33
C ASN A 1162 -43.44 -41.39 -1.04
N THR A 1163 -44.25 -40.42 -0.61
CA THR A 1163 -44.02 -39.73 0.67
C THR A 1163 -44.53 -40.59 1.84
N PRO A 1164 -43.66 -41.08 2.74
CA PRO A 1164 -44.10 -41.87 3.89
C PRO A 1164 -44.89 -40.98 4.86
N ILE A 1165 -46.05 -41.46 5.30
CA ILE A 1165 -46.87 -40.81 6.34
C ILE A 1165 -46.80 -41.68 7.59
N THR A 1166 -46.38 -41.07 8.69
CA THR A 1166 -46.39 -41.70 10.00
C THR A 1166 -47.77 -41.58 10.64
N GLU A 1167 -48.11 -42.50 11.53
CA GLU A 1167 -49.32 -42.43 12.36
C GLU A 1167 -49.37 -41.13 13.17
N ASP A 1168 -48.22 -40.61 13.60
CA ASP A 1168 -48.08 -39.30 14.24
C ASP A 1168 -48.57 -38.14 13.36
N ALA A 1169 -48.33 -38.19 12.05
CA ALA A 1169 -48.76 -37.12 11.13
C ALA A 1169 -50.29 -37.10 10.98
N LEU A 1170 -50.94 -38.27 11.02
CA LEU A 1170 -52.39 -38.41 11.03
C LEU A 1170 -52.98 -37.99 12.39
N SER A 1171 -52.34 -38.36 13.50
CA SER A 1171 -52.72 -37.91 14.84
C SER A 1171 -52.60 -36.40 15.02
N ALA A 1172 -51.53 -35.80 14.48
CA ALA A 1172 -51.35 -34.35 14.46
C ALA A 1172 -52.45 -33.65 13.64
N LEU A 1173 -52.86 -34.21 12.50
CA LEU A 1173 -53.96 -33.66 11.70
C LEU A 1173 -55.29 -33.70 12.46
N ALA A 1174 -55.62 -34.84 13.07
CA ALA A 1174 -56.82 -35.00 13.89
C ALA A 1174 -56.85 -33.97 15.03
N THR A 1175 -55.71 -33.82 15.72
CA THR A 1175 -55.54 -32.85 16.81
C THR A 1175 -55.73 -31.42 16.32
N ARG A 1176 -55.10 -31.02 15.21
CA ARG A 1176 -55.26 -29.67 14.62
C ARG A 1176 -56.70 -29.34 14.23
N ARG A 1177 -57.47 -30.33 13.76
CA ARG A 1177 -58.90 -30.14 13.46
C ARG A 1177 -59.68 -29.83 14.74
N ALA A 1178 -59.48 -30.60 15.79
CA ALA A 1178 -60.14 -30.36 17.08
C ALA A 1178 -59.74 -29.02 17.69
N GLU A 1179 -58.47 -28.64 17.57
CA GLU A 1179 -57.96 -27.31 17.95
C GLU A 1179 -58.58 -26.19 17.13
N ALA A 1180 -58.73 -26.35 15.80
CA ALA A 1180 -59.36 -25.34 14.95
C ALA A 1180 -60.79 -25.05 15.38
N VAL A 1181 -61.57 -26.11 15.68
CA VAL A 1181 -62.92 -25.96 16.24
C VAL A 1181 -62.89 -25.30 17.62
N ARG A 1182 -62.03 -25.78 18.52
CA ARG A 1182 -61.90 -25.23 19.87
C ARG A 1182 -61.58 -23.74 19.85
N LYS A 1183 -60.59 -23.34 19.05
CA LYS A 1183 -60.17 -21.95 18.86
C LYS A 1183 -61.30 -21.09 18.32
N TYR A 1184 -62.10 -21.61 17.40
CA TYR A 1184 -63.26 -20.90 16.88
C TYR A 1184 -64.32 -20.67 17.98
N LEU A 1185 -64.68 -21.71 18.74
CA LEU A 1185 -65.65 -21.63 19.85
C LEU A 1185 -65.17 -20.72 20.99
N GLU A 1186 -63.87 -20.69 21.26
CA GLU A 1186 -63.28 -19.78 22.25
C GLU A 1186 -63.30 -18.33 21.73
N THR A 1187 -62.71 -18.06 20.56
CA THR A 1187 -62.43 -16.69 20.12
C THR A 1187 -63.63 -15.99 19.49
N LYS A 1188 -64.40 -16.70 18.66
CA LYS A 1188 -65.62 -16.18 18.02
C LYS A 1188 -66.86 -16.51 18.85
N GLY A 1189 -66.92 -17.74 19.37
CA GLY A 1189 -68.04 -18.19 20.21
C GLY A 1189 -68.00 -17.72 21.67
N LYS A 1190 -66.88 -17.19 22.16
CA LYS A 1190 -66.69 -16.69 23.55
C LYS A 1190 -66.96 -17.73 24.65
N ILE A 1191 -66.85 -19.03 24.36
CA ILE A 1191 -67.10 -20.09 25.33
C ILE A 1191 -65.88 -20.29 26.24
N PRO A 1192 -66.03 -20.33 27.59
CA PRO A 1192 -64.93 -20.57 28.52
C PRO A 1192 -64.22 -21.91 28.25
N LEU A 1193 -62.88 -21.88 28.16
CA LEU A 1193 -62.05 -23.06 27.86
C LEU A 1193 -62.24 -24.21 28.85
N GLU A 1194 -62.56 -23.94 30.11
CA GLU A 1194 -62.84 -24.96 31.14
C GLU A 1194 -64.05 -25.85 30.82
N ARG A 1195 -64.94 -25.38 29.92
CA ARG A 1195 -66.12 -26.11 29.45
C ARG A 1195 -65.88 -26.94 28.19
N ILE A 1196 -64.73 -26.77 27.54
CA ILE A 1196 -64.38 -27.51 26.31
C ILE A 1196 -63.21 -28.45 26.62
N PHE A 1197 -63.38 -29.75 26.35
CA PHE A 1197 -62.36 -30.77 26.57
C PHE A 1197 -61.89 -31.34 25.24
N LEU A 1198 -60.58 -31.32 25.01
CA LEU A 1198 -60.01 -32.11 23.92
C LEU A 1198 -59.90 -33.56 24.37
N ILE A 1199 -60.40 -34.47 23.54
CA ILE A 1199 -60.31 -35.90 23.74
C ILE A 1199 -59.27 -36.47 22.79
N ALA A 1200 -58.61 -37.55 23.19
CA ALA A 1200 -57.64 -38.25 22.36
C ALA A 1200 -58.21 -38.51 20.94
N PRO A 1201 -57.42 -38.23 19.89
CA PRO A 1201 -57.90 -38.32 18.51
C PRO A 1201 -58.15 -39.78 18.10
N LYS A 1202 -59.10 -39.98 17.18
CA LYS A 1202 -59.37 -41.28 16.55
C LYS A 1202 -58.74 -41.34 15.17
N LEU A 1203 -57.86 -42.32 14.97
CA LEU A 1203 -57.13 -42.50 13.70
C LEU A 1203 -57.83 -43.46 12.74
N THR A 1204 -59.16 -43.58 12.85
CA THR A 1204 -59.98 -44.50 12.07
C THR A 1204 -61.35 -43.89 11.78
N ALA A 1205 -61.96 -44.28 10.67
CA ALA A 1205 -63.34 -43.97 10.31
C ALA A 1205 -64.37 -44.84 11.07
N ASP A 1206 -63.94 -45.84 11.83
CA ASP A 1206 -64.82 -46.81 12.49
C ASP A 1206 -65.75 -46.15 13.55
N GLY A 1207 -67.00 -46.62 13.61
CA GLY A 1207 -67.98 -46.18 14.60
C GLY A 1207 -68.77 -44.91 14.26
N ILE A 1208 -68.70 -44.41 13.02
CA ILE A 1208 -69.59 -43.37 12.49
C ILE A 1208 -70.90 -44.02 12.03
N LYS A 1209 -72.05 -43.55 12.55
CA LYS A 1209 -73.39 -44.08 12.24
C LYS A 1209 -74.31 -43.07 11.53
N ASP A 1210 -73.86 -41.82 11.42
CA ASP A 1210 -74.55 -40.73 10.73
C ASP A 1210 -74.05 -40.58 9.27
N LYS A 1211 -74.61 -39.63 8.51
CA LYS A 1211 -74.30 -39.40 7.09
C LYS A 1211 -73.09 -38.49 6.82
N GLY A 1212 -72.39 -38.03 7.85
CA GLY A 1212 -71.27 -37.09 7.73
C GLY A 1212 -69.97 -37.76 7.24
N ALA A 1213 -69.11 -36.98 6.58
CA ALA A 1213 -67.80 -37.41 6.12
C ALA A 1213 -66.88 -37.79 7.30
N PRO A 1214 -66.03 -38.83 7.21
CA PRO A 1214 -65.24 -39.32 8.34
C PRO A 1214 -64.10 -38.37 8.77
N ASN A 1215 -63.72 -37.44 7.91
CA ASN A 1215 -62.69 -36.41 8.12
C ASN A 1215 -63.29 -35.26 8.97
N ARG A 1216 -63.51 -35.49 10.26
CA ARG A 1216 -64.33 -34.60 11.10
C ARG A 1216 -63.82 -34.43 12.52
N VAL A 1217 -64.43 -33.51 13.26
CA VAL A 1217 -64.36 -33.43 14.72
C VAL A 1217 -65.73 -33.79 15.26
N ASP A 1218 -65.82 -34.84 16.08
CA ASP A 1218 -67.06 -35.21 16.77
C ASP A 1218 -67.26 -34.35 18.02
N PHE A 1219 -68.51 -34.03 18.32
CA PHE A 1219 -68.93 -33.30 19.52
C PHE A 1219 -69.71 -34.21 20.46
N ALA A 1220 -69.35 -34.21 21.74
CA ALA A 1220 -70.10 -34.89 22.79
C ALA A 1220 -70.43 -33.90 23.92
N LEU A 1221 -71.72 -33.65 24.17
CA LEU A 1221 -72.16 -32.85 25.32
C LEU A 1221 -72.18 -33.73 26.58
N LYS A 1222 -71.71 -33.16 27.69
CA LYS A 1222 -71.74 -33.78 29.02
C LYS A 1222 -72.33 -32.87 30.06
#